data_AF-A0A7V6SUK7-F1
#
_entry.id   AF-A0A7V6SUK7-F1
#
_cell.length_a   1.000
_cell.length_b   1.000
_cell.length_c   1.000
_cell.angle_alpha   90.00
_cell.angle_beta   90.00
_cell.angle_gamma   90.00
#
_symmetry.space_group_name_H-M   'P 1'
#
loop_
_entity.id
_entity.type
_entity.pdbx_description
1 polymer ?
#
loop_
_entity_poly.entity_id
_entity_poly.type
_entity_poly.pdbx_seq_one_letter_code
_entity_poly.pdbx_strand_id
1 'polypeptide(L)'
;MQTYAQAPEVFSRLFPDEKNRKKILEYFFLRLKEALFDEAKPHMLNARWEKLLEEFLPAYEEADALERAEGKSFLARYPLRFLTKDEIKELESPREYLLFHHAFTTENIYLLLKLDRDLHGFSTLEHILGVHHLAMKIGRDLLEVGIPVDLGLLSGAAAGHDLGKYGVKEEELARIAYYHYYYSDLWFARRGMEKIRNIAVNHSTWDLEPESLSLESLLLIYSDFRVKNDASGRMCFYTLEESFQVILDKLDDVDEKKERRYLRVYNKLVDFEKYLLHQGINVDPEGESEEPPEEKDPALRFGHELVEMIHLEGVRESTKMMHLLRSEESISRLFEEVLSKREPEDILRLLETLSEYSIYLTPSQKRDILRYLQGLVLHSSEDVRRQCSALRGQIIGEYDIVYRKEMPPSAPSNPMEKEMLALFEDLLYEQYKPYPLMSQEKVIWLTQGGYRSIVRAMERQPENASLFMEPLLRVIMRPADRCRRHLSYRILDGMLRRKWLTESETTRWVNQLLEENPETEDFHRTLYFNVHSPAFDPSFREQGKREWEERYAGANGYDAQRMYLDNLKTDTPEDVKAMSLEYLCRTCVERRDPLHLSLHMLNLIRVSASRPVRRFTFNLVGRIIALLTKSQLNDVSVELLGAIANEDPQSREFLCDLYGQLLARLSSAEREEILEE
;
A
#
# COMPACT_ATOMS: atom_id res chain seq x y z
N MET A 1 -11.86 -39.79 15.49
CA MET A 1 -12.10 -41.07 16.23
C MET A 1 -11.47 -42.30 15.58
N GLN A 2 -11.38 -42.39 14.24
CA GLN A 2 -10.74 -43.52 13.53
C GLN A 2 -9.23 -43.64 13.80
N THR A 3 -8.50 -42.53 13.93
CA THR A 3 -7.05 -42.50 14.19
C THR A 3 -6.64 -43.19 15.50
N TYR A 4 -7.49 -43.13 16.53
CA TYR A 4 -7.23 -43.75 17.83
C TYR A 4 -7.43 -45.28 17.82
N ALA A 5 -8.05 -45.82 16.76
CA ALA A 5 -8.27 -47.26 16.62
C ALA A 5 -7.02 -48.01 16.13
N GLN A 6 -6.01 -47.31 15.59
CA GLN A 6 -4.78 -47.90 15.05
C GLN A 6 -3.68 -48.10 16.12
N ALA A 7 -3.69 -47.33 17.21
CA ALA A 7 -2.84 -47.55 18.39
C ALA A 7 -3.66 -47.74 19.70
N PRO A 8 -4.61 -48.69 19.73
CA PRO A 8 -5.61 -48.76 20.78
C PRO A 8 -5.03 -49.08 22.17
N GLU A 9 -3.91 -49.80 22.28
CA GLU A 9 -3.27 -50.10 23.57
C GLU A 9 -2.71 -48.86 24.27
N VAL A 10 -2.02 -47.98 23.53
CA VAL A 10 -1.43 -46.77 24.10
C VAL A 10 -2.52 -45.76 24.47
N PHE A 11 -3.52 -45.57 23.60
CA PHE A 11 -4.63 -44.65 23.87
C PHE A 11 -5.62 -45.17 24.92
N SER A 12 -5.85 -46.48 25.02
CA SER A 12 -6.68 -47.03 26.10
C SER A 12 -6.01 -46.91 27.47
N ARG A 13 -4.67 -47.01 27.54
CA ARG A 13 -3.89 -46.71 28.74
C ARG A 13 -3.97 -45.23 29.14
N LEU A 14 -3.86 -44.32 28.15
CA LEU A 14 -3.93 -42.88 28.39
C LEU A 14 -5.35 -42.40 28.72
N PHE A 15 -6.37 -43.05 28.15
CA PHE A 15 -7.79 -42.68 28.26
C PHE A 15 -8.68 -43.86 28.67
N PRO A 16 -8.62 -44.30 29.94
CA PRO A 16 -9.39 -45.45 30.45
C PRO A 16 -10.90 -45.19 30.58
N ASP A 17 -11.34 -43.93 30.54
CA ASP A 17 -12.75 -43.53 30.58
C ASP A 17 -13.10 -42.66 29.36
N GLU A 18 -14.05 -43.13 28.56
CA GLU A 18 -14.50 -42.49 27.32
C GLU A 18 -15.13 -41.10 27.57
N LYS A 19 -15.75 -40.88 28.73
CA LYS A 19 -16.36 -39.60 29.12
C LYS A 19 -15.32 -38.52 29.43
N ASN A 20 -14.14 -38.92 29.91
CA ASN A 20 -13.03 -38.01 30.21
C ASN A 20 -12.12 -37.76 29.00
N ARG A 21 -12.11 -38.68 28.02
CA ARG A 21 -11.28 -38.57 26.80
C ARG A 21 -11.49 -37.25 26.07
N LYS A 22 -12.74 -36.90 25.75
CA LYS A 22 -13.05 -35.66 25.02
C LYS A 22 -12.56 -34.42 25.75
N LYS A 23 -12.79 -34.34 27.06
CA LYS A 23 -12.33 -33.20 27.90
C LYS A 23 -10.81 -33.08 27.96
N ILE A 24 -10.09 -34.20 28.04
CA ILE A 24 -8.63 -34.18 28.08
C ILE A 24 -8.06 -33.77 26.71
N LEU A 25 -8.64 -34.25 25.60
CA LEU A 25 -8.23 -33.84 24.27
C LEU A 25 -8.55 -32.36 23.99
N GLU A 26 -9.71 -31.85 24.44
CA GLU A 26 -10.04 -30.42 24.41
C GLU A 26 -9.02 -29.59 25.20
N TYR A 27 -8.57 -30.09 26.36
CA TYR A 27 -7.49 -29.47 27.12
C TYR A 27 -6.16 -29.48 26.37
N PHE A 28 -5.78 -30.61 25.75
CA PHE A 28 -4.56 -30.70 24.95
C PHE A 28 -4.58 -29.72 23.77
N PHE A 29 -5.72 -29.64 23.07
CA PHE A 29 -5.93 -28.69 21.98
C PHE A 29 -5.75 -27.25 22.47
N LEU A 30 -6.47 -26.86 23.53
CA LEU A 30 -6.36 -25.50 24.08
C LEU A 30 -4.93 -25.20 24.55
N ARG A 31 -4.27 -26.16 25.18
CA ARG A 31 -2.91 -26.00 25.70
C ARG A 31 -1.87 -25.79 24.59
N LEU A 32 -1.98 -26.53 23.49
CA LEU A 32 -1.14 -26.37 22.29
C LEU A 32 -1.46 -25.05 21.57
N LYS A 33 -2.74 -24.70 21.46
CA LYS A 33 -3.21 -23.42 20.91
C LYS A 33 -2.64 -22.22 21.69
N GLU A 34 -2.74 -22.23 23.02
CA GLU A 34 -2.21 -21.17 23.89
C GLU A 34 -0.67 -21.07 23.83
N ALA A 35 0.02 -22.20 23.67
CA ALA A 35 1.48 -22.22 23.51
C ALA A 35 1.95 -21.51 22.24
N LEU A 36 1.15 -21.56 21.17
CA LEU A 36 1.48 -20.98 19.87
C LEU A 36 1.66 -19.44 19.95
N PHE A 37 0.89 -18.79 20.84
CA PHE A 37 0.81 -17.33 21.00
C PHE A 37 1.24 -16.81 22.38
N ASP A 38 1.98 -17.62 23.15
CA ASP A 38 2.46 -17.28 24.51
C ASP A 38 1.35 -16.79 25.45
N GLU A 39 0.10 -17.24 25.26
CA GLU A 39 -1.06 -16.81 26.04
C GLU A 39 -1.36 -17.74 27.22
N ALA A 40 -0.45 -18.67 27.54
CA ALA A 40 -0.65 -19.69 28.57
C ALA A 40 -1.02 -19.04 29.92
N LYS A 41 -2.27 -19.28 30.36
CA LYS A 41 -2.77 -18.75 31.63
C LYS A 41 -2.34 -19.68 32.78
N PRO A 42 -1.49 -19.25 33.72
CA PRO A 42 -0.91 -20.14 34.74
C PRO A 42 -1.93 -20.85 35.64
N HIS A 43 -3.14 -20.27 35.79
CA HIS A 43 -4.22 -20.82 36.63
C HIS A 43 -5.04 -21.93 35.95
N MET A 44 -4.81 -22.21 34.67
CA MET A 44 -5.47 -23.28 33.91
C MET A 44 -4.62 -24.56 33.84
N LEU A 45 -3.37 -24.53 34.33
CA LEU A 45 -2.44 -25.65 34.22
C LEU A 45 -2.78 -26.78 35.19
N ASN A 46 -3.13 -27.95 34.65
CA ASN A 46 -3.32 -29.16 35.42
C ASN A 46 -2.07 -30.04 35.28
N ALA A 47 -1.25 -30.12 36.33
CA ALA A 47 0.02 -30.87 36.32
C ALA A 47 -0.13 -32.35 35.89
N ARG A 48 -1.28 -32.97 36.20
CA ARG A 48 -1.57 -34.33 35.75
C ARG A 48 -1.80 -34.38 34.23
N TRP A 49 -2.51 -33.40 33.69
CA TRP A 49 -2.81 -33.34 32.26
C TRP A 49 -1.61 -32.86 31.43
N GLU A 50 -0.75 -31.99 31.95
CA GLU A 50 0.51 -31.65 31.28
C GLU A 50 1.40 -32.89 31.09
N LYS A 51 1.54 -33.72 32.14
CA LYS A 51 2.29 -34.98 32.01
C LYS A 51 1.64 -35.95 31.00
N LEU A 52 0.31 -36.00 30.97
CA LEU A 52 -0.40 -36.82 29.98
C LEU A 52 -0.23 -36.28 28.56
N LEU A 53 -0.12 -34.96 28.37
CA LEU A 53 0.15 -34.35 27.07
C LEU A 53 1.54 -34.76 26.55
N GLU A 54 2.57 -34.74 27.41
CA GLU A 54 3.92 -35.20 27.07
C GLU A 54 3.95 -36.67 26.63
N GLU A 55 3.17 -37.53 27.28
CA GLU A 55 3.03 -38.95 26.90
C GLU A 55 2.14 -39.14 25.65
N PHE A 56 1.17 -38.25 25.43
CA PHE A 56 0.22 -38.32 24.32
C PHE A 56 0.83 -37.94 22.98
N LEU A 57 1.64 -36.88 22.91
CA LEU A 57 2.15 -36.35 21.64
C LEU A 57 2.92 -37.40 20.82
N PRO A 58 3.92 -38.14 21.37
CA PRO A 58 4.64 -39.15 20.61
C PRO A 58 3.74 -40.31 20.15
N ALA A 59 2.79 -40.72 20.98
CA ALA A 59 1.83 -41.77 20.63
C ALA A 59 0.86 -41.32 19.52
N TYR A 60 0.51 -40.04 19.53
CA TYR A 60 -0.37 -39.44 18.52
C TYR A 60 0.33 -39.23 17.17
N GLU A 61 1.62 -38.94 17.21
CA GLU A 61 2.49 -38.91 16.03
C GLU A 61 2.67 -40.31 15.42
N GLU A 62 2.90 -41.35 16.24
CA GLU A 62 2.99 -42.73 15.75
C GLU A 62 1.68 -43.20 15.11
N ALA A 63 0.54 -42.90 15.76
CA ALA A 63 -0.78 -43.22 15.20
C ALA A 63 -1.06 -42.47 13.89
N ASP A 64 -0.61 -41.21 13.78
CA ASP A 64 -0.67 -40.47 12.51
C ASP A 64 0.14 -41.14 11.40
N ALA A 65 1.37 -41.58 11.71
CA ALA A 65 2.24 -42.21 10.74
C ALA A 65 1.62 -43.51 10.19
N LEU A 66 0.94 -44.29 11.04
CA LEU A 66 0.17 -45.47 10.63
C LEU A 66 -1.03 -45.09 9.74
N GLU A 67 -1.78 -44.05 10.10
CA GLU A 67 -2.92 -43.58 9.32
C GLU A 67 -2.49 -43.16 7.90
N ARG A 68 -1.36 -42.46 7.80
CA ARG A 68 -0.78 -42.06 6.51
C ARG A 68 -0.25 -43.26 5.73
N ALA A 69 0.28 -44.29 6.38
CA ALA A 69 0.77 -45.49 5.70
C ALA A 69 -0.36 -46.32 5.03
N GLU A 70 -1.60 -46.20 5.48
CA GLU A 70 -2.75 -46.89 4.85
C GLU A 70 -3.11 -46.34 3.46
N GLY A 71 -2.62 -45.16 3.07
CA GLY A 71 -2.68 -44.65 1.70
C GLY A 71 -4.03 -44.10 1.21
N LYS A 72 -5.10 -44.21 2.02
CA LYS A 72 -6.48 -43.88 1.57
C LYS A 72 -6.94 -42.46 1.90
N SER A 73 -6.31 -41.81 2.87
CA SER A 73 -6.71 -40.47 3.34
C SER A 73 -6.06 -39.36 2.51
N PHE A 74 -6.65 -38.16 2.53
CA PHE A 74 -6.05 -36.98 1.91
C PHE A 74 -4.64 -36.72 2.47
N LEU A 75 -4.45 -36.92 3.77
CA LEU A 75 -3.16 -36.78 4.46
C LEU A 75 -2.10 -37.77 3.97
N ALA A 76 -2.52 -38.97 3.56
CA ALA A 76 -1.63 -39.99 3.02
C ALA A 76 -1.17 -39.66 1.60
N ARG A 77 -2.10 -39.14 0.78
CA ARG A 77 -1.85 -38.80 -0.63
C ARG A 77 -1.00 -37.54 -0.77
N TYR A 78 -1.25 -36.55 0.08
CA TYR A 78 -0.57 -35.24 0.06
C TYR A 78 0.08 -34.93 1.42
N PRO A 79 1.12 -35.68 1.84
CA PRO A 79 1.81 -35.42 3.10
C PRO A 79 2.64 -34.14 3.01
N LEU A 80 2.87 -33.48 4.14
CA LEU A 80 3.75 -32.31 4.22
C LEU A 80 5.19 -32.74 3.89
N ARG A 81 5.71 -32.30 2.74
CA ARG A 81 7.06 -32.64 2.26
C ARG A 81 7.98 -31.43 2.29
N PHE A 82 8.64 -31.25 3.43
CA PHE A 82 9.68 -30.25 3.61
C PHE A 82 10.88 -30.45 2.68
N LEU A 83 11.76 -29.45 2.62
CA LEU A 83 12.94 -29.47 1.76
C LEU A 83 13.90 -30.58 2.19
N THR A 84 14.50 -31.21 1.20
CA THR A 84 15.62 -32.14 1.33
C THR A 84 16.89 -31.41 1.77
N LYS A 85 17.89 -32.17 2.22
CA LYS A 85 19.18 -31.60 2.62
C LYS A 85 19.92 -30.92 1.47
N ASP A 86 19.66 -31.33 0.23
CA ASP A 86 20.29 -30.72 -0.94
C ASP A 86 19.55 -29.45 -1.35
N GLU A 87 18.21 -29.45 -1.37
CA GLU A 87 17.41 -28.23 -1.56
C GLU A 87 17.77 -27.14 -0.54
N ILE A 88 18.03 -27.50 0.73
CA ILE A 88 18.42 -26.54 1.78
C ILE A 88 19.79 -25.89 1.48
N LYS A 89 20.73 -26.61 0.86
CA LYS A 89 22.06 -26.07 0.55
C LYS A 89 22.04 -25.07 -0.60
N GLU A 90 21.10 -25.25 -1.53
CA GLU A 90 20.91 -24.37 -2.69
C GLU A 90 20.17 -23.06 -2.34
N LEU A 91 19.60 -22.95 -1.13
CA LEU A 91 18.97 -21.71 -0.67
C LEU A 91 20.02 -20.60 -0.50
N GLU A 92 19.74 -19.41 -1.05
CA GLU A 92 20.57 -18.22 -0.85
C GLU A 92 20.66 -17.86 0.65
N SER A 93 19.55 -17.99 1.38
CA SER A 93 19.49 -17.72 2.82
C SER A 93 18.62 -18.75 3.55
N PRO A 94 19.20 -19.86 4.06
CA PRO A 94 18.43 -20.92 4.70
C PRO A 94 17.91 -20.56 6.10
N ARG A 95 18.33 -19.43 6.68
CA ARG A 95 18.08 -19.07 8.09
C ARG A 95 16.60 -19.08 8.46
N GLU A 96 15.75 -18.38 7.72
CA GLU A 96 14.32 -18.29 8.05
C GLU A 96 13.63 -19.64 7.89
N TYR A 97 13.95 -20.40 6.85
CA TYR A 97 13.40 -21.74 6.66
C TYR A 97 13.78 -22.69 7.80
N LEU A 98 15.03 -22.65 8.27
CA LEU A 98 15.47 -23.47 9.40
C LEU A 98 14.78 -23.07 10.71
N LEU A 99 14.57 -21.77 10.95
CA LEU A 99 13.78 -21.28 12.09
C LEU A 99 12.32 -21.75 11.98
N PHE A 100 11.72 -21.67 10.80
CA PHE A 100 10.37 -22.16 10.52
C PHE A 100 10.24 -23.65 10.81
N HIS A 101 11.09 -24.47 10.19
CA HIS A 101 11.07 -25.91 10.36
C HIS A 101 11.25 -26.29 11.84
N HIS A 102 12.19 -25.65 12.54
CA HIS A 102 12.40 -25.88 13.96
C HIS A 102 11.17 -25.55 14.80
N ALA A 103 10.58 -24.36 14.62
CA ALA A 103 9.39 -23.94 15.35
C ALA A 103 8.19 -24.85 15.04
N PHE A 104 7.96 -25.16 13.76
CA PHE A 104 6.84 -25.98 13.31
C PHE A 104 6.87 -27.39 13.92
N THR A 105 8.05 -27.98 14.03
CA THR A 105 8.23 -29.29 14.67
C THR A 105 8.16 -29.19 16.20
N THR A 106 8.92 -28.29 16.82
CA THR A 106 9.04 -28.24 18.30
C THR A 106 7.76 -27.76 18.99
N GLU A 107 6.96 -26.94 18.32
CA GLU A 107 5.67 -26.46 18.83
C GLU A 107 4.51 -27.41 18.48
N ASN A 108 4.79 -28.56 17.85
CA ASN A 108 3.81 -29.58 17.50
C ASN A 108 2.66 -29.04 16.63
N ILE A 109 2.95 -28.10 15.72
CA ILE A 109 1.93 -27.42 14.91
C ILE A 109 1.12 -28.42 14.09
N TYR A 110 1.79 -29.37 13.43
CA TYR A 110 1.10 -30.41 12.68
C TYR A 110 0.10 -31.20 13.55
N LEU A 111 0.53 -31.61 14.75
CA LEU A 111 -0.31 -32.38 15.66
C LEU A 111 -1.46 -31.53 16.24
N LEU A 112 -1.25 -30.23 16.45
CA LEU A 112 -2.33 -29.30 16.81
C LEU A 112 -3.39 -29.25 15.71
N LEU A 113 -2.99 -29.06 14.45
CA LEU A 113 -3.90 -29.01 13.30
C LEU A 113 -4.67 -30.34 13.15
N LYS A 114 -3.98 -31.47 13.34
CA LYS A 114 -4.57 -32.80 13.28
C LYS A 114 -5.56 -33.03 14.42
N LEU A 115 -5.22 -32.57 15.63
CA LEU A 115 -6.09 -32.67 16.80
C LEU A 115 -7.36 -31.84 16.61
N ASP A 116 -7.27 -30.67 15.98
CA ASP A 116 -8.42 -29.84 15.61
C ASP A 116 -9.37 -30.58 14.64
N ARG A 117 -8.80 -31.20 13.59
CA ARG A 117 -9.55 -32.08 12.68
C ARG A 117 -10.26 -33.20 13.43
N ASP A 118 -9.55 -33.87 14.35
CA ASP A 118 -10.08 -34.99 15.11
C ASP A 118 -11.18 -34.63 16.12
N LEU A 119 -11.13 -33.42 16.68
CA LEU A 119 -12.07 -32.96 17.70
C LEU A 119 -13.26 -32.20 17.14
N HIS A 120 -13.01 -31.31 16.19
CA HIS A 120 -13.99 -30.35 15.69
C HIS A 120 -14.39 -30.61 14.23
N GLY A 121 -13.67 -31.49 13.52
CA GLY A 121 -13.96 -31.82 12.12
C GLY A 121 -13.58 -30.72 11.13
N PHE A 122 -12.79 -29.73 11.55
CA PHE A 122 -12.30 -28.69 10.66
C PHE A 122 -11.23 -29.26 9.71
N SER A 123 -11.26 -28.82 8.44
CA SER A 123 -10.34 -29.28 7.40
C SER A 123 -9.11 -28.39 7.19
N THR A 124 -8.74 -27.60 8.20
CA THR A 124 -7.59 -26.67 8.13
C THR A 124 -6.28 -27.41 7.84
N LEU A 125 -6.10 -28.62 8.40
CA LEU A 125 -4.92 -29.43 8.12
C LEU A 125 -4.90 -29.88 6.66
N GLU A 126 -5.99 -30.47 6.16
CA GLU A 126 -6.07 -30.89 4.77
C GLU A 126 -5.86 -29.71 3.81
N HIS A 127 -6.38 -28.52 4.15
CA HIS A 127 -6.19 -27.31 3.37
C HIS A 127 -4.70 -26.97 3.25
N ILE A 128 -4.02 -26.81 4.38
CA ILE A 128 -2.58 -26.48 4.42
C ILE A 128 -1.76 -27.54 3.68
N LEU A 129 -2.08 -28.82 3.84
CA LEU A 129 -1.40 -29.91 3.13
C LEU A 129 -1.58 -29.82 1.62
N GLY A 130 -2.81 -29.57 1.14
CA GLY A 130 -3.08 -29.42 -0.29
C GLY A 130 -2.37 -28.20 -0.88
N VAL A 131 -2.43 -27.06 -0.19
CA VAL A 131 -1.77 -25.81 -0.62
C VAL A 131 -0.26 -25.99 -0.67
N HIS A 132 0.33 -26.58 0.38
CA HIS A 132 1.76 -26.85 0.44
C HIS A 132 2.21 -27.80 -0.66
N HIS A 133 1.47 -28.91 -0.88
CA HIS A 133 1.79 -29.88 -1.93
C HIS A 133 1.82 -29.23 -3.31
N LEU A 134 0.75 -28.50 -3.67
CA LEU A 134 0.63 -27.88 -4.99
C LEU A 134 1.69 -26.78 -5.20
N ALA A 135 1.89 -25.92 -4.19
CA ALA A 135 2.89 -24.86 -4.24
C ALA A 135 4.30 -25.42 -4.40
N MET A 136 4.65 -26.44 -3.60
CA MET A 136 5.99 -27.06 -3.64
C MET A 136 6.22 -27.88 -4.90
N LYS A 137 5.19 -28.54 -5.46
CA LYS A 137 5.29 -29.22 -6.75
C LYS A 137 5.67 -28.21 -7.84
N ILE A 138 4.83 -27.18 -8.01
CA ILE A 138 5.06 -26.17 -9.07
C ILE A 138 6.38 -25.44 -8.84
N GLY A 139 6.72 -25.11 -7.59
CA GLY A 139 7.99 -24.45 -7.26
C GLY A 139 9.22 -25.29 -7.60
N ARG A 140 9.16 -26.61 -7.41
CA ARG A 140 10.25 -27.54 -7.81
C ARG A 140 10.35 -27.64 -9.33
N ASP A 141 9.23 -27.83 -10.01
CA ASP A 141 9.20 -27.94 -11.46
C ASP A 141 9.73 -26.65 -12.13
N LEU A 142 9.42 -25.48 -11.56
CA LEU A 142 9.96 -24.19 -12.01
C LEU A 142 11.49 -24.12 -11.88
N LEU A 143 12.07 -24.65 -10.80
CA LEU A 143 13.52 -24.72 -10.64
C LEU A 143 14.16 -25.66 -11.66
N GLU A 144 13.51 -26.78 -12.00
CA GLU A 144 13.99 -27.73 -13.01
C GLU A 144 14.11 -27.08 -14.40
N VAL A 145 13.19 -26.18 -14.75
CA VAL A 145 13.23 -25.39 -16.01
C VAL A 145 14.07 -24.11 -15.90
N GLY A 146 14.74 -23.89 -14.77
CA GLY A 146 15.68 -22.77 -14.57
C GLY A 146 15.03 -21.44 -14.14
N ILE A 147 13.77 -21.44 -13.72
CA ILE A 147 13.09 -20.26 -13.17
C ILE A 147 13.34 -20.23 -11.65
N PRO A 148 13.95 -19.16 -11.12
CA PRO A 148 14.38 -19.16 -9.73
C PRO A 148 13.20 -18.94 -8.76
N VAL A 149 13.01 -19.90 -7.84
CA VAL A 149 12.05 -19.87 -6.74
C VAL A 149 12.78 -20.14 -5.42
N ASP A 150 12.54 -19.36 -4.38
CA ASP A 150 13.01 -19.71 -3.04
C ASP A 150 12.05 -20.72 -2.38
N LEU A 151 12.38 -22.01 -2.50
CA LEU A 151 11.59 -23.09 -1.91
C LEU A 151 11.48 -22.99 -0.39
N GLY A 152 12.48 -22.42 0.30
CA GLY A 152 12.46 -22.29 1.75
C GLY A 152 11.40 -21.29 2.20
N LEU A 153 11.36 -20.13 1.54
CA LEU A 153 10.33 -19.12 1.75
C LEU A 153 8.93 -19.62 1.37
N LEU A 154 8.80 -20.26 0.20
CA LEU A 154 7.54 -20.82 -0.28
C LEU A 154 6.98 -21.89 0.66
N SER A 155 7.83 -22.85 1.07
CA SER A 155 7.43 -23.95 1.96
C SER A 155 6.97 -23.43 3.31
N GLY A 156 7.72 -22.51 3.92
CA GLY A 156 7.36 -21.92 5.21
C GLY A 156 6.07 -21.10 5.14
N ALA A 157 5.88 -20.34 4.06
CA ALA A 157 4.69 -19.52 3.88
C ALA A 157 3.46 -20.39 3.63
N ALA A 158 3.55 -21.38 2.73
CA ALA A 158 2.45 -22.30 2.43
C ALA A 158 2.04 -23.15 3.64
N ALA A 159 2.99 -23.65 4.42
CA ALA A 159 2.69 -24.41 5.63
C ALA A 159 2.15 -23.54 6.79
N GLY A 160 2.45 -22.25 6.80
CA GLY A 160 2.16 -21.35 7.91
C GLY A 160 1.07 -20.28 7.68
N HIS A 161 0.59 -20.09 6.44
CA HIS A 161 -0.29 -18.96 6.07
C HIS A 161 -1.56 -18.86 6.93
N ASP A 162 -2.13 -19.99 7.29
CA ASP A 162 -3.42 -20.11 7.98
C ASP A 162 -3.32 -20.36 9.50
N LEU A 163 -2.10 -20.33 10.07
CA LEU A 163 -1.89 -20.59 11.50
C LEU A 163 -2.55 -19.54 12.41
N GLY A 164 -2.72 -18.31 11.92
CA GLY A 164 -3.37 -17.24 12.66
C GLY A 164 -4.83 -17.52 13.03
N LYS A 165 -5.50 -18.49 12.38
CA LYS A 165 -6.85 -18.93 12.77
C LYS A 165 -6.91 -19.40 14.23
N TYR A 166 -5.80 -19.93 14.73
CA TYR A 166 -5.66 -20.40 16.11
C TYR A 166 -5.28 -19.30 17.10
N GLY A 167 -4.99 -18.07 16.65
CA GLY A 167 -4.74 -16.93 17.54
C GLY A 167 -5.99 -16.11 17.84
N VAL A 168 -7.03 -16.22 17.01
CA VAL A 168 -8.26 -15.46 17.18
C VAL A 168 -8.97 -15.83 18.49
N LYS A 169 -9.29 -14.79 19.27
CA LYS A 169 -9.97 -14.92 20.56
C LYS A 169 -11.42 -15.36 20.38
N GLU A 170 -12.01 -15.99 21.38
CA GLU A 170 -13.38 -16.51 21.31
C GLU A 170 -14.41 -15.42 20.98
N GLU A 171 -14.24 -14.23 21.55
CA GLU A 171 -15.07 -13.05 21.32
C GLU A 171 -14.97 -12.50 19.89
N GLU A 172 -13.90 -12.86 19.16
CA GLU A 172 -13.54 -12.35 17.84
C GLU A 172 -13.79 -13.37 16.71
N LEU A 173 -14.27 -14.59 17.03
CA LEU A 173 -14.43 -15.70 16.07
C LEU A 173 -15.34 -15.37 14.89
N ALA A 174 -16.35 -14.49 15.08
CA ALA A 174 -17.23 -14.04 14.01
C ALA A 174 -16.48 -13.35 12.85
N ARG A 175 -15.25 -12.88 13.09
CA ARG A 175 -14.41 -12.18 12.13
C ARG A 175 -13.06 -12.85 11.88
N ILE A 176 -12.99 -14.17 12.10
CA ILE A 176 -11.76 -14.97 11.89
C ILE A 176 -11.14 -14.77 10.50
N ALA A 177 -11.98 -14.62 9.46
CA ALA A 177 -11.53 -14.39 8.08
C ALA A 177 -10.78 -13.05 7.88
N TYR A 178 -10.96 -12.07 8.77
CA TYR A 178 -10.26 -10.80 8.76
C TYR A 178 -9.05 -10.81 9.69
N TYR A 179 -9.21 -11.42 10.87
CA TYR A 179 -8.22 -11.32 11.94
C TYR A 179 -7.11 -12.38 11.89
N HIS A 180 -7.30 -13.51 11.20
CA HIS A 180 -6.23 -14.52 11.13
C HIS A 180 -4.94 -13.99 10.51
N TYR A 181 -4.99 -13.04 9.57
CA TYR A 181 -3.76 -12.40 9.05
C TYR A 181 -2.95 -11.71 10.14
N TYR A 182 -3.62 -11.08 11.11
CA TYR A 182 -2.95 -10.44 12.25
C TYR A 182 -2.22 -11.47 13.12
N TYR A 183 -2.88 -12.55 13.45
CA TYR A 183 -2.27 -13.59 14.28
C TYR A 183 -1.20 -14.38 13.51
N SER A 184 -1.35 -14.60 12.21
CA SER A 184 -0.27 -15.17 11.39
C SER A 184 0.95 -14.26 11.41
N ASP A 185 0.79 -12.94 11.20
CA ASP A 185 1.88 -11.96 11.31
C ASP A 185 2.58 -12.05 12.68
N LEU A 186 1.80 -12.05 13.76
CA LEU A 186 2.29 -12.11 15.13
C LEU A 186 3.13 -13.38 15.39
N TRP A 187 2.67 -14.53 14.90
CA TRP A 187 3.37 -15.81 15.11
C TRP A 187 4.76 -15.81 14.45
N PHE A 188 4.85 -15.39 13.19
CA PHE A 188 6.13 -15.32 12.48
C PHE A 188 7.03 -14.21 13.03
N ALA A 189 6.48 -13.03 13.35
CA ALA A 189 7.24 -11.89 13.84
C ALA A 189 7.99 -12.21 15.15
N ARG A 190 7.32 -12.89 16.09
CA ARG A 190 7.94 -13.31 17.37
C ARG A 190 9.13 -14.26 17.20
N ARG A 191 9.21 -14.94 16.06
CA ARG A 191 10.27 -15.92 15.75
C ARG A 191 11.30 -15.38 14.76
N GLY A 192 11.18 -14.11 14.36
CA GLY A 192 12.13 -13.45 13.47
C GLY A 192 12.13 -13.97 12.03
N MET A 193 10.97 -14.41 11.52
CA MET A 193 10.81 -14.93 10.16
C MET A 193 10.17 -13.87 9.24
N GLU A 194 10.87 -12.75 9.01
CA GLU A 194 10.30 -11.56 8.36
C GLU A 194 9.86 -11.81 6.91
N LYS A 195 10.66 -12.52 6.10
CA LYS A 195 10.37 -12.79 4.68
C LYS A 195 9.26 -13.82 4.52
N ILE A 196 9.30 -14.90 5.29
CA ILE A 196 8.23 -15.92 5.29
C ILE A 196 6.91 -15.27 5.71
N ARG A 197 6.93 -14.49 6.79
CA ARG A 197 5.77 -13.71 7.26
C ARG A 197 5.19 -12.86 6.15
N ASN A 198 6.03 -12.11 5.45
CA ASN A 198 5.59 -11.19 4.41
C ASN A 198 4.84 -11.91 3.27
N ILE A 199 5.31 -13.08 2.85
CA ILE A 199 4.60 -13.90 1.86
C ILE A 199 3.32 -14.48 2.47
N ALA A 200 3.42 -15.03 3.67
CA ALA A 200 2.34 -15.71 4.37
C ALA A 200 1.17 -14.80 4.77
N VAL A 201 1.37 -13.49 4.97
CA VAL A 201 0.28 -12.56 5.33
C VAL A 201 -0.37 -11.91 4.10
N ASN A 202 0.35 -11.87 2.97
CA ASN A 202 -0.11 -11.24 1.73
C ASN A 202 -0.79 -12.22 0.76
N HIS A 203 -1.16 -13.42 1.20
CA HIS A 203 -1.89 -14.38 0.35
C HIS A 203 -3.39 -14.09 0.22
N SER A 204 -3.86 -12.94 0.74
CA SER A 204 -5.27 -12.58 0.71
C SER A 204 -5.69 -12.16 -0.70
N THR A 205 -6.60 -12.89 -1.35
CA THR A 205 -7.04 -12.65 -2.74
C THR A 205 -7.81 -11.34 -2.99
N TRP A 206 -7.98 -10.48 -1.97
CA TRP A 206 -9.06 -9.49 -1.92
C TRP A 206 -8.58 -8.04 -2.15
N ASP A 207 -7.30 -7.75 -1.94
CA ASP A 207 -6.74 -6.37 -1.98
C ASP A 207 -5.37 -6.27 -2.67
N LEU A 208 -4.97 -7.32 -3.38
CA LEU A 208 -3.65 -7.35 -4.01
C LEU A 208 -3.65 -6.45 -5.26
N GLU A 209 -2.60 -5.65 -5.38
CA GLU A 209 -2.02 -5.21 -6.65
C GLU A 209 -1.15 -6.38 -7.15
N PRO A 210 -1.69 -7.30 -7.96
CA PRO A 210 -0.97 -8.53 -8.30
C PRO A 210 0.23 -8.31 -9.22
N GLU A 211 0.39 -7.11 -9.78
CA GLU A 211 1.48 -6.74 -10.68
C GLU A 211 2.86 -6.77 -9.99
N SER A 212 2.88 -6.63 -8.66
CA SER A 212 4.10 -6.51 -7.86
C SER A 212 4.33 -7.64 -6.86
N LEU A 213 3.76 -8.82 -7.09
CA LEU A 213 3.91 -9.98 -6.20
C LEU A 213 5.11 -10.86 -6.56
N SER A 214 5.79 -11.38 -5.53
CA SER A 214 6.86 -12.36 -5.73
C SER A 214 6.30 -13.67 -6.29
N LEU A 215 7.17 -14.46 -6.92
CA LEU A 215 6.80 -15.77 -7.45
C LEU A 215 6.29 -16.69 -6.33
N GLU A 216 6.92 -16.66 -5.15
CA GLU A 216 6.48 -17.41 -3.97
C GLU A 216 5.09 -16.97 -3.51
N SER A 217 4.79 -15.66 -3.57
CA SER A 217 3.48 -15.12 -3.22
C SER A 217 2.42 -15.55 -4.24
N LEU A 218 2.72 -15.47 -5.54
CA LEU A 218 1.83 -15.92 -6.61
C LEU A 218 1.55 -17.42 -6.51
N LEU A 219 2.57 -18.24 -6.24
CA LEU A 219 2.42 -19.68 -6.04
C LEU A 219 1.56 -20.01 -4.83
N LEU A 220 1.74 -19.30 -3.71
CA LEU A 220 0.91 -19.46 -2.53
C LEU A 220 -0.55 -19.08 -2.81
N ILE A 221 -0.79 -17.92 -3.41
CA ILE A 221 -2.15 -17.43 -3.73
C ILE A 221 -2.82 -18.37 -4.72
N TYR A 222 -2.12 -18.76 -5.78
CA TYR A 222 -2.61 -19.69 -6.79
C TYR A 222 -3.00 -21.03 -6.17
N SER A 223 -2.17 -21.55 -5.27
CA SER A 223 -2.42 -22.82 -4.60
C SER A 223 -3.56 -22.73 -3.57
N ASP A 224 -3.60 -21.68 -2.73
CA ASP A 224 -4.70 -21.41 -1.80
C ASP A 224 -6.04 -21.26 -2.53
N PHE A 225 -6.03 -20.60 -3.69
CA PHE A 225 -7.22 -20.39 -4.49
C PHE A 225 -7.83 -21.71 -4.98
N ARG A 226 -6.98 -22.68 -5.36
CA ARG A 226 -7.39 -23.97 -5.94
C ARG A 226 -7.74 -25.05 -4.91
N VAL A 227 -7.27 -24.93 -3.67
CA VAL A 227 -7.50 -25.92 -2.63
C VAL A 227 -8.68 -25.47 -1.77
N LYS A 228 -9.82 -26.18 -1.88
CA LYS A 228 -11.08 -25.82 -1.22
C LYS A 228 -11.86 -27.06 -0.79
N ASN A 229 -12.78 -26.87 0.14
CA ASN A 229 -13.76 -27.89 0.52
C ASN A 229 -14.86 -28.03 -0.55
N ASP A 230 -15.20 -29.27 -0.88
CA ASP A 230 -16.41 -29.61 -1.63
C ASP A 230 -17.68 -29.39 -0.77
N ALA A 231 -18.86 -29.56 -1.40
CA ALA A 231 -20.15 -29.42 -0.72
C ALA A 231 -20.35 -30.44 0.43
N SER A 232 -19.56 -31.51 0.48
CA SER A 232 -19.58 -32.50 1.57
C SER A 232 -18.56 -32.21 2.68
N GLY A 233 -17.78 -31.13 2.56
CA GLY A 233 -16.73 -30.76 3.51
C GLY A 233 -15.40 -31.50 3.31
N ARG A 234 -15.21 -32.19 2.18
CA ARG A 234 -13.94 -32.87 1.85
C ARG A 234 -13.03 -31.95 1.05
N MET A 235 -11.73 -31.98 1.35
CA MET A 235 -10.74 -31.18 0.64
C MET A 235 -10.48 -31.70 -0.77
N CYS A 236 -10.53 -30.80 -1.75
CA CYS A 236 -10.35 -31.10 -3.17
C CYS A 236 -9.49 -30.02 -3.85
N PHE A 237 -8.89 -30.38 -4.98
CA PHE A 237 -8.25 -29.45 -5.90
C PHE A 237 -9.23 -29.08 -7.01
N TYR A 238 -9.42 -27.78 -7.21
CA TYR A 238 -10.30 -27.20 -8.22
C TYR A 238 -9.47 -26.55 -9.32
N THR A 239 -10.06 -26.38 -10.50
CA THR A 239 -9.54 -25.46 -11.52
C THR A 239 -9.73 -24.01 -11.05
N LEU A 240 -9.06 -23.06 -11.71
CA LEU A 240 -9.29 -21.64 -11.42
C LEU A 240 -10.75 -21.25 -11.65
N GLU A 241 -11.36 -21.72 -12.73
CA GLU A 241 -12.77 -21.42 -13.08
C GLU A 241 -13.72 -21.93 -11.99
N GLU A 242 -13.55 -23.18 -11.56
CA GLU A 242 -14.38 -23.76 -10.49
C GLU A 242 -14.19 -23.01 -9.16
N SER A 243 -12.95 -22.67 -8.83
CA SER A 243 -12.62 -21.94 -7.60
C SER A 243 -13.24 -20.54 -7.60
N PHE A 244 -13.23 -19.87 -8.76
CA PHE A 244 -13.86 -18.57 -8.94
C PHE A 244 -15.38 -18.65 -8.77
N GLN A 245 -16.02 -19.68 -9.35
CA GLN A 245 -17.45 -19.90 -9.20
C GLN A 245 -17.85 -20.12 -7.73
N VAL A 246 -17.07 -20.93 -6.99
CA VAL A 246 -17.29 -21.17 -5.55
C VAL A 246 -17.22 -19.86 -4.73
N ILE A 247 -16.41 -18.90 -5.15
CA ILE A 247 -16.31 -17.59 -4.49
C ILE A 247 -17.52 -16.72 -4.83
N LEU A 248 -17.92 -16.65 -6.11
CA LEU A 248 -19.10 -15.90 -6.54
C LEU A 248 -20.37 -16.39 -5.82
N ASP A 249 -20.52 -17.71 -5.68
CA ASP A 249 -21.68 -18.32 -5.02
C ASP A 249 -21.74 -18.03 -3.50
N LYS A 250 -20.61 -17.67 -2.88
CA LYS A 250 -20.52 -17.33 -1.44
C LYS A 250 -20.68 -15.84 -1.15
N LEU A 251 -20.66 -15.00 -2.18
CA LEU A 251 -20.73 -13.56 -2.01
C LEU A 251 -22.17 -13.07 -2.13
N ASP A 252 -22.87 -13.00 -1.00
CA ASP A 252 -24.09 -12.21 -0.90
C ASP A 252 -23.73 -10.70 -1.01
N ASP A 253 -24.49 -9.93 -1.80
CA ASP A 253 -24.38 -8.46 -1.89
C ASP A 253 -23.05 -7.90 -2.47
N VAL A 254 -22.61 -8.44 -3.62
CA VAL A 254 -21.46 -7.89 -4.36
C VAL A 254 -21.82 -6.58 -5.04
N ASP A 255 -21.21 -5.48 -4.61
CA ASP A 255 -21.24 -4.22 -5.37
C ASP A 255 -20.37 -4.32 -6.65
N GLU A 256 -20.69 -3.52 -7.68
CA GLU A 256 -19.93 -3.52 -8.95
C GLU A 256 -18.42 -3.23 -8.80
N LYS A 257 -17.99 -2.60 -7.70
CA LYS A 257 -16.56 -2.30 -7.45
C LYS A 257 -15.84 -3.53 -6.91
N LYS A 258 -16.50 -4.31 -6.06
CA LYS A 258 -16.02 -5.58 -5.53
C LYS A 258 -15.90 -6.60 -6.66
N GLU A 259 -16.94 -6.76 -7.49
CA GLU A 259 -16.91 -7.68 -8.65
C GLU A 259 -15.74 -7.40 -9.58
N ARG A 260 -15.55 -6.13 -9.97
CA ARG A 260 -14.41 -5.71 -10.80
C ARG A 260 -13.06 -6.00 -10.15
N ARG A 261 -12.97 -5.97 -8.83
CA ARG A 261 -11.72 -6.30 -8.10
C ARG A 261 -11.44 -7.80 -8.19
N TYR A 262 -12.44 -8.65 -7.99
CA TYR A 262 -12.30 -10.11 -8.13
C TYR A 262 -11.86 -10.53 -9.51
N LEU A 263 -12.50 -9.96 -10.54
CA LEU A 263 -12.20 -10.30 -11.92
C LEU A 263 -10.75 -9.99 -12.27
N ARG A 264 -10.18 -8.90 -11.73
CA ARG A 264 -8.76 -8.55 -11.94
C ARG A 264 -7.81 -9.59 -11.35
N VAL A 265 -8.02 -9.99 -10.10
CA VAL A 265 -7.17 -11.00 -9.44
C VAL A 265 -7.30 -12.35 -10.14
N TYR A 266 -8.52 -12.76 -10.47
CA TYR A 266 -8.78 -13.98 -11.22
C TYR A 266 -8.05 -14.00 -12.57
N ASN A 267 -8.20 -12.93 -13.38
CA ASN A 267 -7.54 -12.84 -14.68
C ASN A 267 -6.01 -12.91 -14.55
N LYS A 268 -5.42 -12.35 -13.48
CA LYS A 268 -3.99 -12.52 -13.23
C LYS A 268 -3.62 -13.98 -12.96
N LEU A 269 -4.37 -14.69 -12.12
CA LEU A 269 -4.11 -16.11 -11.86
C LEU A 269 -4.22 -16.93 -13.14
N VAL A 270 -5.15 -16.58 -14.03
CA VAL A 270 -5.26 -17.17 -15.37
C VAL A 270 -4.02 -16.88 -16.22
N ASP A 271 -3.54 -15.63 -16.26
CA ASP A 271 -2.31 -15.27 -16.98
C ASP A 271 -1.08 -16.01 -16.41
N PHE A 272 -1.04 -16.19 -15.09
CA PHE A 272 0.00 -16.94 -14.41
C PHE A 272 -0.07 -18.44 -14.72
N GLU A 273 -1.26 -19.05 -14.72
CA GLU A 273 -1.44 -20.46 -15.10
C GLU A 273 -1.04 -20.71 -16.55
N LYS A 274 -1.43 -19.81 -17.47
CA LYS A 274 -0.97 -19.86 -18.87
C LYS A 274 0.55 -19.78 -18.97
N TYR A 275 1.17 -18.92 -18.16
CA TYR A 275 2.62 -18.84 -18.08
C TYR A 275 3.24 -20.15 -17.61
N LEU A 276 2.74 -20.76 -16.53
CA LEU A 276 3.22 -22.07 -16.06
C LEU A 276 3.12 -23.14 -17.15
N LEU A 277 1.96 -23.25 -17.81
CA LEU A 277 1.74 -24.20 -18.89
C LEU A 277 2.67 -23.95 -20.09
N HIS A 278 2.92 -22.68 -20.44
CA HIS A 278 3.88 -22.33 -21.50
C HIS A 278 5.33 -22.70 -21.14
N GLN A 279 5.67 -22.76 -19.85
CA GLN A 279 6.98 -23.25 -19.39
C GLN A 279 7.03 -24.79 -19.29
N GLY A 280 6.00 -25.50 -19.74
CA GLY A 280 5.92 -26.96 -19.64
C GLY A 280 5.48 -27.48 -18.26
N ILE A 281 5.11 -26.57 -17.35
CA ILE A 281 4.77 -26.92 -15.97
C ILE A 281 3.34 -27.44 -15.90
N ASN A 282 3.18 -28.67 -15.43
CA ASN A 282 1.87 -29.26 -15.22
C ASN A 282 1.27 -28.78 -13.89
N VAL A 283 0.10 -28.17 -13.97
CA VAL A 283 -0.61 -27.63 -12.80
C VAL A 283 -1.56 -28.63 -12.15
N ASP A 284 -1.72 -29.82 -12.71
CA ASP A 284 -2.42 -30.92 -12.03
C ASP A 284 -1.59 -31.37 -10.81
N PRO A 285 -2.18 -31.44 -9.59
CA PRO A 285 -1.50 -31.91 -8.39
C PRO A 285 -0.77 -33.26 -8.52
N GLU A 286 -1.18 -34.10 -9.46
CA GLU A 286 -0.59 -35.42 -9.71
C GLU A 286 0.05 -35.57 -11.08
N GLY A 287 -0.07 -34.54 -11.93
CA GLY A 287 0.49 -34.57 -13.27
C GLY A 287 1.98 -34.30 -13.27
N GLU A 288 2.70 -34.99 -14.14
CA GLU A 288 4.12 -34.72 -14.38
C GLU A 288 4.26 -33.57 -15.37
N SER A 289 5.27 -32.73 -15.15
CA SER A 289 5.63 -31.62 -16.05
C SER A 289 6.38 -32.16 -17.26
N GLU A 290 6.23 -31.50 -18.40
CA GLU A 290 6.83 -31.88 -19.68
C GLU A 290 7.85 -30.83 -20.12
N GLU A 291 8.65 -31.15 -21.14
CA GLU A 291 9.54 -30.14 -21.72
C GLU A 291 8.69 -28.98 -22.30
N PRO A 292 9.15 -27.72 -22.13
CA PRO A 292 8.43 -26.58 -22.67
C PRO A 292 8.25 -26.72 -24.19
N PRO A 293 7.08 -26.34 -24.72
CA PRO A 293 6.81 -26.42 -26.16
C PRO A 293 7.82 -25.60 -26.97
N GLU A 294 8.17 -26.10 -28.16
CA GLU A 294 9.12 -25.44 -29.05
C GLU A 294 8.61 -24.03 -29.44
N GLU A 295 9.38 -22.99 -29.12
CA GLU A 295 8.97 -21.62 -29.38
C GLU A 295 8.97 -21.33 -30.90
N LYS A 296 7.82 -20.93 -31.44
CA LYS A 296 7.73 -20.37 -32.79
C LYS A 296 8.55 -19.09 -32.89
N ASP A 297 9.19 -18.85 -34.03
CA ASP A 297 9.88 -17.57 -34.30
C ASP A 297 8.92 -16.37 -34.04
N PRO A 298 9.33 -15.35 -33.25
CA PRO A 298 8.52 -14.17 -32.98
C PRO A 298 7.97 -13.49 -34.23
N ALA A 299 8.70 -13.53 -35.35
CA ALA A 299 8.28 -12.94 -36.62
C ALA A 299 7.11 -13.68 -37.29
N LEU A 300 6.81 -14.91 -36.86
CA LEU A 300 5.72 -15.74 -37.39
C LEU A 300 4.43 -15.65 -36.57
N ARG A 301 4.41 -14.84 -35.50
CA ARG A 301 3.27 -14.70 -34.58
C ARG A 301 2.40 -13.51 -34.98
N PHE A 302 1.09 -13.70 -35.06
CA PHE A 302 0.14 -12.66 -35.47
C PHE A 302 -1.17 -12.72 -34.66
N GLY A 303 -1.85 -11.58 -34.57
CA GLY A 303 -3.17 -11.49 -33.95
C GLY A 303 -3.18 -11.91 -32.48
N HIS A 304 -4.04 -12.87 -32.12
CA HIS A 304 -4.20 -13.36 -30.74
C HIS A 304 -2.91 -13.94 -30.16
N GLU A 305 -2.12 -14.68 -30.96
CA GLU A 305 -0.86 -15.27 -30.48
C GLU A 305 0.15 -14.18 -30.03
N LEU A 306 0.18 -13.03 -30.70
CA LEU A 306 1.06 -11.92 -30.31
C LEU A 306 0.62 -11.31 -28.98
N VAL A 307 -0.68 -11.10 -28.80
CA VAL A 307 -1.25 -10.54 -27.55
C VAL A 307 -0.96 -11.47 -26.37
N GLU A 308 -1.20 -12.77 -26.54
CA GLU A 308 -0.90 -13.77 -25.53
C GLU A 308 0.58 -13.79 -25.14
N MET A 309 1.48 -13.71 -26.12
CA MET A 309 2.91 -13.65 -25.84
C MET A 309 3.34 -12.40 -25.09
N ILE A 310 2.71 -11.24 -25.34
CA ILE A 310 2.96 -10.02 -24.56
C ILE A 310 2.55 -10.22 -23.09
N HIS A 311 1.42 -10.90 -22.84
CA HIS A 311 1.00 -11.22 -21.47
C HIS A 311 1.99 -12.15 -20.77
N LEU A 312 2.42 -13.23 -21.45
CA LEU A 312 3.41 -14.18 -20.94
C LEU A 312 4.76 -13.51 -20.64
N GLU A 313 5.20 -12.62 -21.54
CA GLU A 313 6.39 -11.79 -21.36
C GLU A 313 6.26 -10.90 -20.13
N GLY A 314 5.11 -10.25 -19.94
CA GLY A 314 4.85 -9.42 -18.77
C GLY A 314 4.92 -10.21 -17.46
N VAL A 315 4.38 -11.44 -17.41
CA VAL A 315 4.49 -12.32 -16.23
C VAL A 315 5.95 -12.70 -15.98
N ARG A 316 6.71 -13.03 -17.04
CA ARG A 316 8.13 -13.39 -16.94
C ARG A 316 8.97 -12.23 -16.40
N GLU A 317 8.82 -11.04 -16.94
CA GLU A 317 9.60 -9.88 -16.51
C GLU A 317 9.24 -9.43 -15.09
N SER A 318 7.95 -9.48 -14.71
CA SER A 318 7.52 -9.24 -13.33
C SER A 318 8.13 -10.25 -12.36
N THR A 319 8.17 -11.53 -12.75
CA THR A 319 8.80 -12.60 -11.97
C THR A 319 10.30 -12.37 -11.78
N LYS A 320 11.01 -12.02 -12.86
CA LYS A 320 12.45 -11.67 -12.79
C LYS A 320 12.68 -10.47 -11.88
N MET A 321 11.86 -9.43 -12.01
CA MET A 321 12.01 -8.22 -11.20
C MET A 321 11.80 -8.51 -9.71
N MET A 322 10.76 -9.27 -9.36
CA MET A 322 10.53 -9.64 -7.97
C MET A 322 11.59 -10.57 -7.41
N HIS A 323 12.17 -11.43 -8.24
CA HIS A 323 13.35 -12.20 -7.85
C HIS A 323 14.54 -11.28 -7.52
N LEU A 324 14.81 -10.25 -8.33
CA LEU A 324 15.89 -9.28 -8.04
C LEU A 324 15.64 -8.47 -6.77
N LEU A 325 14.38 -8.24 -6.40
CA LEU A 325 14.00 -7.49 -5.21
C LEU A 325 13.77 -8.37 -3.97
N ARG A 326 14.01 -9.68 -4.03
CA ARG A 326 13.67 -10.64 -2.96
C ARG A 326 14.51 -10.52 -1.68
N SER A 327 15.71 -9.95 -1.75
CA SER A 327 16.66 -9.92 -0.63
C SER A 327 17.42 -8.59 -0.56
N GLU A 328 17.86 -8.19 0.64
CA GLU A 328 18.64 -6.98 0.83
C GLU A 328 19.94 -7.01 0.01
N GLU A 329 20.56 -8.19 -0.11
CA GLU A 329 21.77 -8.39 -0.89
C GLU A 329 21.54 -8.17 -2.39
N SER A 330 20.45 -8.72 -2.94
CA SER A 330 20.10 -8.53 -4.35
C SER A 330 19.76 -7.07 -4.66
N ILE A 331 19.02 -6.41 -3.76
CA ILE A 331 18.75 -4.96 -3.86
C ILE A 331 20.04 -4.16 -3.83
N SER A 332 20.96 -4.48 -2.91
CA SER A 332 22.25 -3.79 -2.79
C SER A 332 23.08 -3.92 -4.07
N ARG A 333 23.16 -5.14 -4.63
CA ARG A 333 23.83 -5.40 -5.92
C ARG A 333 23.20 -4.60 -7.06
N LEU A 334 21.87 -4.54 -7.13
CA LEU A 334 21.14 -3.77 -8.14
C LEU A 334 21.47 -2.28 -8.07
N PHE A 335 21.45 -1.70 -6.87
CA PHE A 335 21.83 -0.29 -6.69
C PHE A 335 23.29 -0.04 -7.03
N GLU A 336 24.21 -0.92 -6.61
CA GLU A 336 25.63 -0.78 -6.94
C GLU A 336 25.86 -0.82 -8.45
N GLU A 337 25.21 -1.74 -9.16
CA GLU A 337 25.33 -1.85 -10.61
C GLU A 337 24.82 -0.58 -11.31
N VAL A 338 23.61 -0.13 -10.98
CA VAL A 338 22.97 1.04 -11.62
C VAL A 338 23.74 2.33 -11.27
N LEU A 339 24.11 2.52 -10.01
CA LEU A 339 24.81 3.73 -9.57
C LEU A 339 26.27 3.78 -10.05
N SER A 340 26.90 2.63 -10.34
CA SER A 340 28.24 2.59 -10.92
C SER A 340 28.31 3.17 -12.33
N LYS A 341 27.25 2.98 -13.13
CA LYS A 341 27.17 3.45 -14.52
C LYS A 341 27.00 4.97 -14.62
N ARG A 342 26.43 5.61 -13.58
CA ARG A 342 26.21 7.07 -13.46
C ARG A 342 25.34 7.71 -14.56
N GLU A 343 24.64 6.91 -15.36
CA GLU A 343 23.71 7.41 -16.37
C GLU A 343 22.36 7.73 -15.73
N PRO A 344 21.84 8.98 -15.86
CA PRO A 344 20.56 9.37 -15.27
C PRO A 344 19.39 8.49 -15.72
N GLU A 345 19.38 8.02 -16.95
CA GLU A 345 18.32 7.19 -17.54
C GLU A 345 18.21 5.84 -16.83
N ASP A 346 19.34 5.21 -16.47
CA ASP A 346 19.34 3.93 -15.75
C ASP A 346 18.84 4.11 -14.31
N ILE A 347 19.19 5.22 -13.67
CA ILE A 347 18.67 5.56 -12.34
C ILE A 347 17.15 5.77 -12.40
N LEU A 348 16.66 6.50 -13.40
CA LEU A 348 15.22 6.75 -13.57
C LEU A 348 14.44 5.44 -13.77
N ARG A 349 14.95 4.52 -14.61
CA ARG A 349 14.33 3.19 -14.79
C ARG A 349 14.27 2.42 -13.47
N LEU A 350 15.36 2.41 -12.70
CA LEU A 350 15.37 1.78 -11.37
C LEU A 350 14.35 2.40 -10.42
N LEU A 351 14.24 3.73 -10.38
CA LEU A 351 13.28 4.43 -9.54
C LEU A 351 11.84 4.12 -9.92
N GLU A 352 11.54 4.04 -11.22
CA GLU A 352 10.23 3.64 -11.75
C GLU A 352 9.89 2.21 -11.34
N THR A 353 10.81 1.27 -11.57
CA THR A 353 10.65 -0.12 -11.13
C THR A 353 10.39 -0.22 -9.63
N LEU A 354 11.20 0.42 -8.79
CA LEU A 354 10.98 0.39 -7.33
C LEU A 354 9.64 1.05 -6.94
N SER A 355 9.17 2.04 -7.67
CA SER A 355 7.85 2.64 -7.45
C SER A 355 6.70 1.68 -7.70
N GLU A 356 6.87 0.71 -8.60
CA GLU A 356 5.86 -0.32 -8.90
C GLU A 356 5.91 -1.47 -7.88
N TYR A 357 7.12 -1.90 -7.51
CA TYR A 357 7.32 -3.13 -6.72
C TYR A 357 7.47 -2.91 -5.20
N SER A 358 7.61 -1.67 -4.73
CA SER A 358 7.93 -1.39 -3.31
C SER A 358 6.86 -1.76 -2.29
N ILE A 359 5.59 -1.91 -2.71
CA ILE A 359 4.46 -2.13 -1.82
C ILE A 359 4.65 -3.40 -0.96
N TYR A 360 5.05 -4.50 -1.59
CA TYR A 360 5.20 -5.81 -0.93
C TYR A 360 6.61 -6.10 -0.42
N LEU A 361 7.50 -5.12 -0.43
CA LEU A 361 8.84 -5.30 0.15
C LEU A 361 8.77 -5.30 1.67
N THR A 362 9.61 -6.11 2.32
CA THR A 362 9.71 -6.17 3.78
C THR A 362 10.16 -4.82 4.36
N PRO A 363 9.85 -4.53 5.63
CA PRO A 363 10.38 -3.34 6.33
C PRO A 363 11.92 -3.21 6.24
N SER A 364 12.66 -4.31 6.37
CA SER A 364 14.11 -4.33 6.13
C SER A 364 14.50 -3.83 4.73
N GLN A 365 13.89 -4.38 3.68
CA GLN A 365 14.15 -3.96 2.29
C GLN A 365 13.77 -2.50 2.03
N LYS A 366 12.64 -2.05 2.57
CA LYS A 366 12.18 -0.65 2.46
C LYS A 366 13.19 0.30 3.09
N ARG A 367 13.76 -0.02 4.26
CA ARG A 367 14.81 0.79 4.90
C ARG A 367 16.07 0.86 4.05
N ASP A 368 16.47 -0.24 3.44
CA ASP A 368 17.67 -0.30 2.59
C ASP A 368 17.50 0.58 1.37
N ILE A 369 16.35 0.49 0.70
CA ILE A 369 15.99 1.38 -0.41
C ILE A 369 15.98 2.84 0.04
N LEU A 370 15.34 3.18 1.16
CA LEU A 370 15.34 4.56 1.69
C LEU A 370 16.76 5.10 1.92
N ARG A 371 17.69 4.26 2.40
CA ARG A 371 19.11 4.63 2.56
C ARG A 371 19.78 4.93 1.21
N TYR A 372 19.51 4.15 0.17
CA TYR A 372 20.04 4.44 -1.17
C TYR A 372 19.44 5.71 -1.77
N LEU A 373 18.12 5.89 -1.64
CA LEU A 373 17.42 7.07 -2.13
C LEU A 373 17.93 8.35 -1.46
N GLN A 374 18.32 8.29 -0.18
CA GLN A 374 18.95 9.40 0.51
C GLN A 374 20.19 9.93 -0.22
N GLY A 375 20.96 9.05 -0.86
CA GLY A 375 22.13 9.42 -1.67
C GLY A 375 21.78 10.15 -2.98
N LEU A 376 20.54 10.02 -3.46
CA LEU A 376 20.07 10.58 -4.73
C LEU A 376 19.32 11.91 -4.58
N VAL A 377 19.01 12.34 -3.36
CA VAL A 377 18.24 13.58 -3.08
C VAL A 377 18.92 14.83 -3.65
N LEU A 378 20.25 14.84 -3.71
CA LEU A 378 21.06 15.95 -4.23
C LEU A 378 21.72 15.62 -5.58
N HIS A 379 21.18 14.66 -6.32
CA HIS A 379 21.65 14.30 -7.65
C HIS A 379 21.59 15.50 -8.61
N SER A 380 22.46 15.55 -9.62
CA SER A 380 22.53 16.69 -10.56
C SER A 380 21.30 16.82 -11.46
N SER A 381 20.75 15.69 -11.92
CA SER A 381 19.51 15.64 -12.70
C SER A 381 18.28 15.96 -11.85
N GLU A 382 17.47 16.92 -12.31
CA GLU A 382 16.21 17.30 -11.65
C GLU A 382 15.18 16.16 -11.67
N ASP A 383 15.07 15.41 -12.76
CA ASP A 383 14.15 14.28 -12.88
C ASP A 383 14.47 13.18 -11.87
N VAL A 384 15.76 12.87 -11.69
CA VAL A 384 16.21 11.89 -10.69
C VAL A 384 15.81 12.37 -9.29
N ARG A 385 16.09 13.64 -8.94
CA ARG A 385 15.69 14.20 -7.63
C ARG A 385 14.18 14.14 -7.44
N ARG A 386 13.40 14.46 -8.48
CA ARG A 386 11.93 14.49 -8.47
C ARG A 386 11.35 13.10 -8.23
N GLN A 387 11.75 12.10 -9.01
CA GLN A 387 11.27 10.73 -8.86
C GLN A 387 11.76 10.10 -7.55
N CYS A 388 13.03 10.28 -7.20
CA CYS A 388 13.59 9.81 -5.93
C CYS A 388 12.78 10.32 -4.73
N SER A 389 12.49 11.62 -4.71
CA SER A 389 11.73 12.24 -3.62
C SER A 389 10.29 11.72 -3.56
N ALA A 390 9.65 11.50 -4.72
CA ALA A 390 8.33 10.87 -4.76
C ALA A 390 8.38 9.43 -4.22
N LEU A 391 9.35 8.63 -4.65
CA LEU A 391 9.50 7.25 -4.19
C LEU A 391 9.79 7.15 -2.69
N ARG A 392 10.65 8.03 -2.14
CA ARG A 392 10.88 8.11 -0.67
C ARG A 392 9.58 8.31 0.08
N GLY A 393 8.77 9.25 -0.37
CA GLY A 393 7.46 9.52 0.22
C GLY A 393 6.53 8.32 0.11
N GLN A 394 6.46 7.71 -1.06
CA GLN A 394 5.63 6.53 -1.29
C GLN A 394 6.02 5.37 -0.34
N ILE A 395 7.30 5.02 -0.26
CA ILE A 395 7.78 3.94 0.62
C ILE A 395 7.49 4.22 2.08
N ILE A 396 7.60 5.48 2.53
CA ILE A 396 7.25 5.86 3.90
C ILE A 396 5.74 5.73 4.10
N GLY A 397 4.91 6.27 3.21
CA GLY A 397 3.46 6.18 3.36
C GLY A 397 2.92 4.74 3.27
N GLU A 398 3.59 3.88 2.51
CA GLU A 398 3.25 2.46 2.34
C GLU A 398 4.16 1.57 3.19
N TYR A 399 4.79 2.10 4.25
CA TYR A 399 5.82 1.37 5.00
C TYR A 399 5.24 0.12 5.67
N ASP A 400 4.08 0.29 6.28
CA ASP A 400 3.32 -0.83 6.80
C ASP A 400 2.60 -1.57 5.67
N ILE A 401 2.89 -2.86 5.57
CA ILE A 401 2.31 -3.78 4.58
C ILE A 401 0.93 -4.24 5.05
N VAL A 402 0.67 -4.20 6.35
CA VAL A 402 -0.26 -5.12 6.98
C VAL A 402 -1.53 -4.36 7.41
N TYR A 403 -2.68 -4.90 6.99
CA TYR A 403 -4.04 -4.54 7.40
C TYR A 403 -4.75 -3.40 6.62
N ARG A 404 -4.99 -3.62 5.32
CA ARG A 404 -6.17 -3.01 4.65
C ARG A 404 -7.51 -3.57 5.16
N LYS A 405 -7.49 -4.69 5.91
CA LYS A 405 -8.67 -5.51 6.26
C LYS A 405 -9.32 -5.25 7.61
N GLU A 406 -8.66 -4.53 8.52
CA GLU A 406 -9.02 -4.30 9.94
C GLU A 406 -8.19 -5.07 10.97
N MET A 407 -7.92 -4.40 12.09
CA MET A 407 -7.21 -4.93 13.26
C MET A 407 -8.20 -5.45 14.31
N PRO A 408 -7.87 -6.53 15.05
CA PRO A 408 -8.66 -6.92 16.21
C PRO A 408 -8.71 -5.79 17.24
N PRO A 409 -9.86 -5.51 17.88
CA PRO A 409 -9.96 -4.47 18.92
C PRO A 409 -9.00 -4.70 20.10
N SER A 410 -8.60 -5.96 20.31
CA SER A 410 -7.69 -6.36 21.37
C SER A 410 -6.20 -6.26 21.00
N ALA A 411 -5.88 -5.91 19.75
CA ALA A 411 -4.50 -5.77 19.30
C ALA A 411 -3.85 -4.47 19.85
N PRO A 412 -2.56 -4.52 20.23
CA PRO A 412 -1.82 -3.31 20.60
C PRO A 412 -1.66 -2.38 19.39
N SER A 413 -1.27 -1.12 19.66
CA SER A 413 -0.90 -0.17 18.62
C SER A 413 0.12 -0.78 17.66
N ASN A 414 -0.11 -0.57 16.37
CA ASN A 414 0.65 -1.21 15.32
C ASN A 414 2.12 -0.77 15.37
N PRO A 415 3.08 -1.69 15.61
CA PRO A 415 4.49 -1.34 15.70
C PRO A 415 5.05 -0.79 14.37
N MET A 416 4.49 -1.21 13.23
CA MET A 416 4.90 -0.73 11.91
C MET A 416 4.41 0.70 11.64
N GLU A 417 3.22 1.07 12.14
CA GLU A 417 2.75 2.46 12.12
C GLU A 417 3.69 3.36 12.93
N LYS A 418 4.14 2.91 14.09
CA LYS A 418 5.11 3.67 14.89
C LYS A 418 6.45 3.87 14.15
N GLU A 419 6.94 2.85 13.47
CA GLU A 419 8.17 2.95 12.68
C GLU A 419 7.99 3.84 11.44
N MET A 420 6.85 3.74 10.75
CA MET A 420 6.45 4.65 9.68
C MET A 420 6.49 6.11 10.14
N LEU A 421 5.87 6.42 11.28
CA LEU A 421 5.84 7.76 11.83
C LEU A 421 7.25 8.23 12.23
N ALA A 422 8.11 7.34 12.74
CA ALA A 422 9.51 7.66 13.00
C ALA A 422 10.30 8.00 11.72
N LEU A 423 10.13 7.23 10.64
CA LEU A 423 10.75 7.52 9.35
C LEU A 423 10.24 8.84 8.74
N PHE A 424 8.96 9.13 8.92
CA PHE A 424 8.38 10.41 8.52
C PHE A 424 8.94 11.57 9.34
N GLU A 425 9.13 11.40 10.66
CA GLU A 425 9.81 12.38 11.51
C GLU A 425 11.26 12.61 11.09
N ASP A 426 12.01 11.56 10.76
CA ASP A 426 13.38 11.67 10.26
C ASP A 426 13.44 12.47 8.94
N LEU A 427 12.51 12.19 8.02
CA LEU A 427 12.34 12.94 6.78
C LEU A 427 12.07 14.42 7.06
N LEU A 428 11.19 14.73 8.03
CA LEU A 428 10.95 16.10 8.45
C LEU A 428 12.22 16.73 9.01
N TYR A 429 12.93 16.07 9.93
CA TYR A 429 14.16 16.61 10.53
C TYR A 429 15.24 16.93 9.50
N GLU A 430 15.38 16.11 8.46
CA GLU A 430 16.31 16.36 7.35
C GLU A 430 16.10 17.75 6.73
N GLN A 431 14.85 18.20 6.62
CA GLN A 431 14.50 19.50 6.03
C GLN A 431 14.83 20.69 6.94
N TYR A 432 14.79 20.48 8.25
CA TYR A 432 14.96 21.54 9.24
C TYR A 432 16.37 21.61 9.84
N LYS A 433 17.26 20.70 9.47
CA LYS A 433 18.67 20.72 9.90
C LYS A 433 19.44 21.88 9.25
N PRO A 434 20.27 22.64 10.00
CA PRO A 434 21.17 23.63 9.42
C PRO A 434 22.27 22.97 8.58
N TYR A 435 22.43 23.45 7.34
CA TYR A 435 23.47 23.02 6.40
C TYR A 435 24.41 24.18 6.06
N PRO A 436 25.25 24.64 7.01
CA PRO A 436 26.09 25.84 6.82
C PRO A 436 27.13 25.69 5.71
N LEU A 437 27.49 24.45 5.34
CA LEU A 437 28.47 24.13 4.30
C LEU A 437 27.84 23.82 2.93
N MET A 438 26.51 23.89 2.80
CA MET A 438 25.78 23.57 1.57
C MET A 438 25.45 24.85 0.79
N SER A 439 25.53 24.79 -0.54
CA SER A 439 25.12 25.93 -1.39
C SER A 439 23.62 26.19 -1.26
N GLN A 440 23.20 27.45 -1.44
CA GLN A 440 21.78 27.83 -1.39
C GLN A 440 20.94 27.03 -2.39
N GLU A 441 21.47 26.75 -3.59
CA GLU A 441 20.81 25.92 -4.60
C GLU A 441 20.54 24.49 -4.09
N LYS A 442 21.52 23.83 -3.49
CA LYS A 442 21.34 22.48 -2.94
C LYS A 442 20.37 22.46 -1.75
N VAL A 443 20.36 23.53 -0.94
CA VAL A 443 19.35 23.72 0.12
C VAL A 443 17.94 23.82 -0.48
N ILE A 444 17.77 24.52 -1.61
CA ILE A 444 16.49 24.59 -2.33
C ILE A 444 16.09 23.20 -2.85
N TRP A 445 17.01 22.47 -3.49
CA TRP A 445 16.73 21.11 -3.99
C TRP A 445 16.29 20.17 -2.87
N LEU A 446 17.02 20.18 -1.75
CA LEU A 446 16.68 19.40 -0.57
C LEU A 446 15.25 19.71 -0.09
N THR A 447 14.95 21.01 0.07
CA THR A 447 13.65 21.51 0.54
C THR A 447 12.51 21.09 -0.39
N GLN A 448 12.70 21.21 -1.71
CA GLN A 448 11.70 20.82 -2.70
C GLN A 448 11.50 19.30 -2.75
N GLY A 449 12.58 18.53 -2.62
CA GLY A 449 12.54 17.08 -2.53
C GLY A 449 11.79 16.62 -1.28
N GLY A 450 12.15 17.15 -0.11
CA GLY A 450 11.48 16.86 1.15
C GLY A 450 9.99 17.18 1.13
N TYR A 451 9.61 18.35 0.61
CA TYR A 451 8.20 18.69 0.39
C TYR A 451 7.46 17.59 -0.39
N ARG A 452 8.06 17.13 -1.49
CA ARG A 452 7.47 16.10 -2.35
C ARG A 452 7.36 14.76 -1.62
N SER A 453 8.38 14.35 -0.88
CA SER A 453 8.34 13.13 -0.08
C SER A 453 7.25 13.19 1.00
N ILE A 454 7.15 14.29 1.72
CA ILE A 454 6.14 14.50 2.77
C ILE A 454 4.73 14.39 2.19
N VAL A 455 4.44 15.16 1.14
CA VAL A 455 3.12 15.13 0.49
C VAL A 455 2.82 13.74 -0.05
N ARG A 456 3.78 13.07 -0.69
CA ARG A 456 3.56 11.74 -1.26
C ARG A 456 3.32 10.67 -0.18
N ALA A 457 4.00 10.73 0.97
CA ALA A 457 3.74 9.82 2.08
C ALA A 457 2.31 9.94 2.60
N MET A 458 1.84 11.18 2.77
CA MET A 458 0.47 11.44 3.22
C MET A 458 -0.56 11.07 2.15
N GLU A 459 -0.27 11.25 0.86
CA GLU A 459 -1.12 10.80 -0.26
C GLU A 459 -1.37 9.29 -0.24
N ARG A 460 -0.43 8.50 0.26
CA ARG A 460 -0.58 7.04 0.38
C ARG A 460 -1.35 6.61 1.63
N GLN A 461 -1.65 7.54 2.53
CA GLN A 461 -2.40 7.29 3.78
C GLN A 461 -3.54 8.31 3.97
N PRO A 462 -4.48 8.42 3.01
CA PRO A 462 -5.50 9.47 3.03
C PRO A 462 -6.46 9.36 4.24
N GLU A 463 -6.78 8.14 4.68
CA GLU A 463 -7.65 7.89 5.84
C GLU A 463 -6.93 8.10 7.17
N ASN A 464 -5.61 7.95 7.18
CA ASN A 464 -4.73 8.08 8.34
C ASN A 464 -3.92 9.37 8.34
N ALA A 465 -4.31 10.36 7.53
CA ALA A 465 -3.56 11.61 7.36
C ALA A 465 -3.37 12.39 8.67
N SER A 466 -4.31 12.24 9.61
CA SER A 466 -4.26 12.84 10.95
C SER A 466 -3.06 12.34 11.79
N LEU A 467 -2.59 11.10 11.57
CA LEU A 467 -1.43 10.53 12.28
C LEU A 467 -0.14 11.32 12.02
N PHE A 468 0.00 11.89 10.81
CA PHE A 468 1.18 12.64 10.41
C PHE A 468 1.23 14.07 10.99
N MET A 469 0.13 14.53 11.60
CA MET A 469 -0.01 15.92 12.04
C MET A 469 0.86 16.26 13.25
N GLU A 470 0.89 15.37 14.23
CA GLU A 470 1.66 15.59 15.45
C GLU A 470 3.18 15.62 15.17
N PRO A 471 3.76 14.66 14.42
CA PRO A 471 5.11 14.77 13.86
C PRO A 471 5.38 16.11 13.16
N LEU A 472 4.46 16.53 12.29
CA LEU A 472 4.61 17.75 11.51
C LEU A 472 4.63 19.00 12.39
N LEU A 473 3.75 19.09 13.39
CA LEU A 473 3.72 20.18 14.37
C LEU A 473 5.04 20.28 15.14
N ARG A 474 5.51 19.16 15.70
CA ARG A 474 6.76 19.12 16.48
C ARG A 474 7.95 19.72 15.72
N VAL A 475 7.98 19.55 14.40
CA VAL A 475 9.06 20.05 13.54
C VAL A 475 8.80 21.48 13.05
N ILE A 476 7.57 21.82 12.62
CA ILE A 476 7.22 23.18 12.18
C ILE A 476 7.38 24.21 13.31
N MET A 477 7.05 23.84 14.55
CA MET A 477 7.16 24.71 15.73
C MET A 477 8.60 25.06 16.12
N ARG A 478 9.62 24.45 15.50
CA ARG A 478 11.01 24.78 15.81
C ARG A 478 11.38 26.14 15.21
N PRO A 479 12.10 27.00 15.94
CA PRO A 479 12.61 28.26 15.40
C PRO A 479 13.46 27.98 14.15
N ALA A 480 13.03 28.47 12.99
CA ALA A 480 13.65 28.12 11.71
C ALA A 480 13.86 29.34 10.81
N ASP A 481 14.89 29.29 9.97
CA ASP A 481 15.19 30.31 8.96
C ASP A 481 14.02 30.53 7.99
N ARG A 482 13.99 31.70 7.33
CA ARG A 482 12.91 32.13 6.41
C ARG A 482 12.54 31.07 5.35
N CYS A 483 13.51 30.35 4.79
CA CYS A 483 13.28 29.28 3.80
C CYS A 483 12.50 28.09 4.37
N ARG A 484 12.67 27.76 5.66
CA ARG A 484 12.02 26.61 6.30
C ARG A 484 10.56 26.90 6.65
N ARG A 485 10.24 28.16 7.00
CA ARG A 485 8.84 28.63 7.12
C ARG A 485 8.06 28.47 5.80
N HIS A 486 8.72 28.71 4.66
CA HIS A 486 8.11 28.53 3.35
C HIS A 486 7.73 27.07 3.04
N LEU A 487 8.54 26.10 3.49
CA LEU A 487 8.21 24.68 3.37
C LEU A 487 6.95 24.33 4.17
N SER A 488 6.86 24.80 5.41
CA SER A 488 5.69 24.60 6.28
C SER A 488 4.41 25.13 5.62
N TYR A 489 4.48 26.31 4.97
CA TYR A 489 3.34 26.88 4.22
C TYR A 489 2.90 26.01 3.05
N ARG A 490 3.87 25.48 2.29
CA ARG A 490 3.56 24.64 1.13
C ARG A 490 2.93 23.30 1.53
N ILE A 491 3.44 22.68 2.60
CA ILE A 491 2.88 21.43 3.13
C ILE A 491 1.42 21.68 3.49
N LEU A 492 1.16 22.73 4.26
CA LEU A 492 -0.18 23.08 4.69
C LEU A 492 -1.15 23.40 3.54
N ASP A 493 -0.76 24.23 2.58
CA ASP A 493 -1.56 24.50 1.38
C ASP A 493 -1.89 23.19 0.63
N GLY A 494 -0.89 22.31 0.47
CA GLY A 494 -1.06 21.01 -0.16
C GLY A 494 -2.08 20.11 0.55
N MET A 495 -2.09 20.14 1.88
CA MET A 495 -3.02 19.37 2.72
C MET A 495 -4.47 19.85 2.57
N LEU A 496 -4.65 21.18 2.58
CA LEU A 496 -5.99 21.80 2.56
C LEU A 496 -6.66 21.64 1.21
N ARG A 497 -5.90 21.74 0.11
CA ARG A 497 -6.39 21.43 -1.24
C ARG A 497 -6.91 20.00 -1.35
N ARG A 498 -6.25 19.05 -0.68
CA ARG A 498 -6.57 17.62 -0.73
C ARG A 498 -7.62 17.18 0.29
N LYS A 499 -8.08 18.09 1.16
CA LYS A 499 -9.09 17.83 2.20
C LYS A 499 -8.73 16.65 3.12
N TRP A 500 -7.44 16.49 3.42
CA TRP A 500 -6.96 15.44 4.33
C TRP A 500 -7.34 15.65 5.79
N LEU A 501 -7.67 16.89 6.15
CA LEU A 501 -8.20 17.24 7.46
C LEU A 501 -9.62 17.73 7.31
N THR A 502 -10.44 17.44 8.32
CA THR A 502 -11.72 18.10 8.49
C THR A 502 -11.53 19.60 8.76
N GLU A 503 -12.60 20.38 8.56
CA GLU A 503 -12.58 21.82 8.84
C GLU A 503 -12.29 22.10 10.33
N SER A 504 -12.78 21.24 11.23
CA SER A 504 -12.55 21.38 12.67
C SER A 504 -11.09 21.07 13.05
N GLU A 505 -10.49 20.02 12.48
CA GLU A 505 -9.07 19.69 12.67
C GLU A 505 -8.16 20.77 12.10
N THR A 506 -8.48 21.25 10.89
CA THR A 506 -7.81 22.37 10.23
C THR A 506 -7.82 23.63 11.11
N THR A 507 -8.98 23.98 11.63
CA THR A 507 -9.16 25.19 12.47
C THR A 507 -8.38 25.07 13.76
N ARG A 508 -8.50 23.92 14.46
CA ARG A 508 -7.75 23.64 15.69
C ARG A 508 -6.24 23.77 15.44
N TRP A 509 -5.76 23.18 14.35
CA TRP A 509 -4.35 23.11 14.01
C TRP A 509 -3.74 24.48 13.71
N VAL A 510 -4.44 25.32 12.92
CA VAL A 510 -3.93 26.67 12.66
C VAL A 510 -4.01 27.56 13.89
N ASN A 511 -5.06 27.46 14.71
CA ASN A 511 -5.12 28.23 15.96
C ASN A 511 -3.92 27.91 16.87
N GLN A 512 -3.57 26.63 17.01
CA GLN A 512 -2.39 26.22 17.76
C GLN A 512 -1.10 26.85 17.21
N LEU A 513 -0.90 26.83 15.88
CA LEU A 513 0.28 27.44 15.26
C LEU A 513 0.33 28.96 15.44
N LEU A 514 -0.82 29.64 15.41
CA LEU A 514 -0.93 31.07 15.61
C LEU A 514 -0.61 31.47 17.07
N GLU A 515 -1.11 30.70 18.03
CA GLU A 515 -0.80 30.89 19.46
C GLU A 515 0.71 30.75 19.73
N GLU A 516 1.36 29.81 19.05
CA GLU A 516 2.79 29.53 19.23
C GLU A 516 3.71 30.43 18.38
N ASN A 517 3.17 31.14 17.38
CA ASN A 517 3.91 32.06 16.49
C ASN A 517 3.22 33.44 16.34
N PRO A 518 3.05 34.21 17.42
CA PRO A 518 2.23 35.43 17.40
C PRO A 518 2.80 36.63 16.61
N GLU A 519 4.08 36.60 16.21
CA GLU A 519 4.77 37.76 15.60
C GLU A 519 4.97 37.67 14.07
N THR A 520 4.21 36.85 13.36
CA THR A 520 4.40 36.66 11.92
C THR A 520 3.20 37.17 11.11
N GLU A 521 3.10 38.49 10.93
CA GLU A 521 2.17 39.11 9.96
C GLU A 521 2.26 38.43 8.56
N ASP A 522 3.48 38.02 8.18
CA ASP A 522 3.76 37.25 6.95
C ASP A 522 3.12 35.83 6.94
N PHE A 523 2.91 35.21 8.10
CA PHE A 523 2.26 33.90 8.28
C PHE A 523 0.75 33.99 8.05
N HIS A 524 0.08 34.94 8.70
CA HIS A 524 -1.36 35.20 8.50
C HIS A 524 -1.67 35.55 7.04
N ARG A 525 -0.85 36.45 6.46
CA ARG A 525 -0.94 36.83 5.05
C ARG A 525 -0.76 35.62 4.14
N THR A 526 0.30 34.83 4.33
CA THR A 526 0.57 33.65 3.50
C THR A 526 -0.54 32.60 3.59
N LEU A 527 -1.07 32.32 4.78
CA LEU A 527 -2.21 31.40 4.96
C LEU A 527 -3.45 31.87 4.22
N TYR A 528 -3.78 33.16 4.34
CA TYR A 528 -4.96 33.73 3.70
C TYR A 528 -4.91 33.58 2.17
N PHE A 529 -3.78 33.97 1.56
CA PHE A 529 -3.62 33.92 0.10
C PHE A 529 -3.51 32.48 -0.45
N ASN A 530 -3.03 31.51 0.34
CA ASN A 530 -2.88 30.13 -0.11
C ASN A 530 -4.11 29.25 0.18
N VAL A 531 -4.71 29.37 1.37
CA VAL A 531 -5.68 28.38 1.85
C VAL A 531 -7.13 28.81 1.67
N HIS A 532 -7.42 30.11 1.68
CA HIS A 532 -8.76 30.66 1.47
C HIS A 532 -9.87 29.94 2.28
N SER A 533 -9.65 29.81 3.60
CA SER A 533 -10.65 29.33 4.55
C SER A 533 -11.09 30.46 5.49
N PRO A 534 -12.41 30.60 5.76
CA PRO A 534 -12.94 31.58 6.72
C PRO A 534 -12.43 31.38 8.15
N ALA A 535 -11.86 30.21 8.46
CA ALA A 535 -11.36 29.87 9.78
C ALA A 535 -10.06 30.59 10.18
N PHE A 536 -9.37 31.27 9.26
CA PHE A 536 -8.07 31.88 9.51
C PHE A 536 -8.16 33.39 9.73
N ASP A 537 -7.97 33.77 10.98
CA ASP A 537 -7.84 35.10 11.61
C ASP A 537 -8.47 36.34 10.89
N PRO A 538 -9.53 36.94 11.47
CA PRO A 538 -10.10 38.22 11.07
C PRO A 538 -9.22 39.47 11.24
N SER A 539 -8.13 39.44 12.02
CA SER A 539 -7.40 40.65 12.45
C SER A 539 -6.64 41.35 11.31
N PHE A 540 -5.91 40.59 10.48
CA PHE A 540 -5.21 41.11 9.28
C PHE A 540 -6.19 41.71 8.26
N ARG A 541 -7.44 41.24 8.24
CA ARG A 541 -8.49 41.77 7.38
C ARG A 541 -9.00 43.14 7.80
N GLU A 542 -8.86 43.56 9.06
CA GLU A 542 -9.60 44.75 9.50
C GLU A 542 -9.19 46.02 8.77
N GLN A 543 -7.89 46.23 8.55
CA GLN A 543 -7.40 47.41 7.84
C GLN A 543 -7.75 47.36 6.35
N GLY A 544 -7.43 46.27 5.66
CA GLY A 544 -7.77 46.07 4.26
C GLY A 544 -9.27 46.10 3.99
N LYS A 545 -10.08 45.59 4.92
CA LYS A 545 -11.54 45.64 4.86
C LYS A 545 -12.07 47.04 5.00
N ARG A 546 -11.58 47.83 5.97
CA ARG A 546 -11.97 49.23 6.12
C ARG A 546 -11.63 50.00 4.85
N GLU A 547 -10.42 49.84 4.34
CA GLU A 547 -9.99 50.49 3.10
C GLU A 547 -10.81 50.03 1.88
N TRP A 548 -11.13 48.73 1.78
CA TRP A 548 -11.97 48.18 0.73
C TRP A 548 -13.41 48.74 0.82
N GLU A 549 -14.00 48.79 2.02
CA GLU A 549 -15.32 49.37 2.25
C GLU A 549 -15.33 50.87 1.91
N GLU A 550 -14.32 51.64 2.32
CA GLU A 550 -14.17 53.05 1.95
C GLU A 550 -14.03 53.27 0.44
N ARG A 551 -13.31 52.39 -0.26
CA ARG A 551 -13.08 52.50 -1.70
C ARG A 551 -14.30 52.17 -2.54
N TYR A 552 -15.11 51.19 -2.11
CA TYR A 552 -16.13 50.60 -2.97
C TYR A 552 -17.56 50.69 -2.44
N ALA A 553 -17.81 51.04 -1.17
CA ALA A 553 -19.16 51.19 -0.66
C ALA A 553 -19.86 52.42 -1.26
N GLY A 554 -21.09 52.23 -1.73
CA GLY A 554 -21.93 53.30 -2.27
C GLY A 554 -23.40 53.13 -1.88
N ALA A 555 -24.23 54.09 -2.29
CA ALA A 555 -25.65 54.17 -1.92
C ALA A 555 -26.49 52.95 -2.38
N ASN A 556 -26.03 52.20 -3.38
CA ASN A 556 -26.72 51.05 -3.98
C ASN A 556 -25.92 49.74 -3.85
N GLY A 557 -25.02 49.63 -2.86
CA GLY A 557 -24.12 48.49 -2.68
C GLY A 557 -22.69 48.79 -3.11
N TYR A 558 -21.89 47.74 -3.35
CA TYR A 558 -20.48 47.90 -3.68
C TYR A 558 -20.23 48.04 -5.20
N ASP A 559 -19.32 48.92 -5.59
CA ASP A 559 -18.97 49.19 -6.99
C ASP A 559 -18.06 48.11 -7.59
N ALA A 560 -18.69 47.09 -8.19
CA ALA A 560 -17.98 45.97 -8.83
C ALA A 560 -17.14 46.40 -10.05
N GLN A 561 -17.54 47.42 -10.81
CA GLN A 561 -16.77 47.87 -11.99
C GLN A 561 -15.44 48.49 -11.56
N ARG A 562 -15.47 49.28 -10.47
CA ARG A 562 -14.26 49.86 -9.90
C ARG A 562 -13.33 48.78 -9.34
N MET A 563 -13.86 47.69 -8.75
CA MET A 563 -13.05 46.55 -8.29
C MET A 563 -12.28 45.87 -9.43
N TYR A 564 -12.92 45.62 -10.58
CA TYR A 564 -12.25 45.03 -11.74
C TYR A 564 -11.07 45.87 -12.22
N LEU A 565 -11.22 47.20 -12.22
CA LEU A 565 -10.16 48.12 -12.61
C LEU A 565 -9.04 48.17 -11.56
N ASP A 566 -9.38 48.35 -10.29
CA ASP A 566 -8.41 48.50 -9.20
C ASP A 566 -7.61 47.21 -8.96
N ASN A 567 -8.17 46.03 -9.23
CA ASN A 567 -7.44 44.75 -9.15
C ASN A 567 -6.21 44.69 -10.07
N LEU A 568 -6.29 45.33 -11.24
CA LEU A 568 -5.21 45.34 -12.24
C LEU A 568 -4.14 46.41 -11.95
N LYS A 569 -4.42 47.39 -11.07
CA LYS A 569 -3.46 48.44 -10.75
C LYS A 569 -2.39 47.96 -9.79
N THR A 570 -1.16 48.43 -9.98
CA THR A 570 -0.01 48.02 -9.14
C THR A 570 -0.05 48.61 -7.73
N ASP A 571 -0.69 49.76 -7.55
CA ASP A 571 -0.77 50.51 -6.29
C ASP A 571 -1.91 50.07 -5.35
N THR A 572 -2.84 49.23 -5.82
CA THR A 572 -3.88 48.66 -4.98
C THR A 572 -3.29 47.62 -4.02
N PRO A 573 -3.51 47.75 -2.70
CA PRO A 573 -3.04 46.77 -1.71
C PRO A 573 -3.55 45.34 -1.98
N GLU A 574 -2.74 44.34 -1.67
CA GLU A 574 -3.03 42.93 -2.00
C GLU A 574 -4.28 42.39 -1.31
N ASP A 575 -4.49 42.78 -0.06
CA ASP A 575 -5.66 42.48 0.77
C ASP A 575 -6.93 43.10 0.19
N VAL A 576 -6.87 44.35 -0.26
CA VAL A 576 -7.96 45.02 -0.98
C VAL A 576 -8.29 44.26 -2.28
N LYS A 577 -7.28 43.79 -3.03
CA LYS A 577 -7.49 42.96 -4.24
C LYS A 577 -8.16 41.63 -3.91
N ALA A 578 -7.71 40.96 -2.84
CA ALA A 578 -8.28 39.69 -2.42
C ALA A 578 -9.75 39.83 -2.04
N MET A 579 -10.11 40.87 -1.27
CA MET A 579 -11.49 41.14 -0.88
C MET A 579 -12.39 41.48 -2.08
N SER A 580 -11.88 42.24 -3.03
CA SER A 580 -12.56 42.49 -4.31
C SER A 580 -12.84 41.19 -5.05
N LEU A 581 -11.85 40.31 -5.19
CA LEU A 581 -12.03 39.02 -5.86
C LEU A 581 -13.05 38.12 -5.15
N GLU A 582 -13.06 38.07 -3.81
CA GLU A 582 -14.06 37.29 -3.06
C GLU A 582 -15.48 37.83 -3.25
N TYR A 583 -15.65 39.15 -3.20
CA TYR A 583 -16.94 39.78 -3.44
C TYR A 583 -17.43 39.52 -4.87
N LEU A 584 -16.55 39.65 -5.85
CA LEU A 584 -16.84 39.35 -7.26
C LEU A 584 -17.19 37.88 -7.45
N CYS A 585 -16.50 36.94 -6.80
CA CYS A 585 -16.87 35.52 -6.79
C CYS A 585 -18.29 35.32 -6.26
N ARG A 586 -18.60 35.86 -5.07
CA ARG A 586 -19.91 35.68 -4.43
C ARG A 586 -21.04 36.23 -5.32
N THR A 587 -20.87 37.45 -5.84
CA THR A 587 -21.86 38.08 -6.71
C THR A 587 -21.96 37.43 -8.09
N CYS A 588 -20.87 36.85 -8.60
CA CYS A 588 -20.89 36.06 -9.83
C CYS A 588 -21.77 34.81 -9.69
N VAL A 589 -21.68 34.09 -8.55
CA VAL A 589 -22.57 32.95 -8.28
C VAL A 589 -24.04 33.38 -8.27
N GLU A 590 -24.34 34.53 -7.65
CA GLU A 590 -25.70 35.07 -7.58
C GLU A 590 -26.23 35.54 -8.95
N ARG A 591 -25.37 36.17 -9.78
CA ARG A 591 -25.74 36.77 -11.07
C ARG A 591 -25.61 35.82 -12.27
N ARG A 592 -24.97 34.66 -12.10
CA ARG A 592 -24.67 33.68 -13.16
C ARG A 592 -23.89 34.24 -14.36
N ASP A 593 -22.86 35.04 -14.09
CA ASP A 593 -21.95 35.54 -15.13
C ASP A 593 -20.49 35.11 -14.86
N PRO A 594 -20.16 33.82 -15.08
CA PRO A 594 -18.85 33.25 -14.76
C PRO A 594 -17.75 33.57 -15.79
N LEU A 595 -18.12 33.88 -17.04
CA LEU A 595 -17.17 34.10 -18.12
C LEU A 595 -16.34 35.36 -17.89
N HIS A 596 -16.99 36.49 -17.63
CA HIS A 596 -16.31 37.77 -17.41
C HIS A 596 -15.34 37.70 -16.23
N LEU A 597 -15.74 37.07 -15.12
CA LEU A 597 -14.89 36.88 -13.96
C LEU A 597 -13.71 35.93 -14.25
N SER A 598 -13.93 34.85 -15.00
CA SER A 598 -12.87 33.90 -15.36
C SER A 598 -11.78 34.55 -16.19
N LEU A 599 -12.15 35.34 -17.21
CA LEU A 599 -11.19 36.08 -18.04
C LEU A 599 -10.43 37.14 -17.25
N HIS A 600 -11.12 37.87 -16.36
CA HIS A 600 -10.45 38.82 -15.48
C HIS A 600 -9.41 38.14 -14.58
N MET A 601 -9.75 36.99 -14.00
CA MET A 601 -8.85 36.25 -13.14
C MET A 601 -7.65 35.67 -13.91
N LEU A 602 -7.87 35.15 -15.12
CA LEU A 602 -6.78 34.73 -16.01
C LEU A 602 -5.82 35.88 -16.28
N ASN A 603 -6.35 37.05 -16.63
CA ASN A 603 -5.54 38.24 -16.83
C ASN A 603 -4.75 38.61 -15.56
N LEU A 604 -5.39 38.59 -14.39
CA LEU A 604 -4.73 38.91 -13.13
C LEU A 604 -3.61 37.92 -12.76
N ILE A 605 -3.75 36.62 -13.07
CA ILE A 605 -2.69 35.62 -12.91
C ILE A 605 -1.47 35.97 -13.79
N ARG A 606 -1.72 36.45 -15.01
CA ARG A 606 -0.69 36.87 -15.97
C ARG A 606 0.02 38.15 -15.53
N VAL A 607 -0.74 39.22 -15.27
CA VAL A 607 -0.18 40.58 -15.16
C VAL A 607 0.19 41.02 -13.73
N SER A 608 -0.33 40.38 -12.69
CA SER A 608 -0.08 40.85 -11.30
C SER A 608 1.40 40.73 -10.94
N ALA A 609 2.03 41.77 -10.39
CA ALA A 609 3.40 41.63 -9.85
C ALA A 609 3.47 40.84 -8.52
N SER A 610 2.31 40.61 -7.88
CA SER A 610 2.22 39.94 -6.58
C SER A 610 1.92 38.45 -6.74
N ARG A 611 2.89 37.61 -6.37
CA ARG A 611 2.74 36.14 -6.35
C ARG A 611 1.62 35.66 -5.41
N PRO A 612 1.44 36.22 -4.19
CA PRO A 612 0.27 35.92 -3.35
C PRO A 612 -1.07 36.17 -4.05
N VAL A 613 -1.22 37.31 -4.72
CA VAL A 613 -2.45 37.63 -5.47
C VAL A 613 -2.66 36.62 -6.60
N ARG A 614 -1.63 36.28 -7.39
CA ARG A 614 -1.75 35.27 -8.46
C ARG A 614 -2.23 33.92 -7.93
N ARG A 615 -1.65 33.44 -6.83
CA ARG A 615 -2.01 32.17 -6.20
C ARG A 615 -3.45 32.18 -5.67
N PHE A 616 -3.85 33.27 -5.03
CA PHE A 616 -5.21 33.45 -4.54
C PHE A 616 -6.24 33.50 -5.66
N THR A 617 -5.94 34.23 -6.72
CA THR A 617 -6.74 34.26 -7.95
C THR A 617 -6.87 32.86 -8.54
N PHE A 618 -5.76 32.13 -8.72
CA PHE A 618 -5.76 30.74 -9.19
C PHE A 618 -6.69 29.83 -8.36
N ASN A 619 -6.64 29.94 -7.03
CA ASN A 619 -7.50 29.17 -6.14
C ASN A 619 -9.00 29.49 -6.30
N LEU A 620 -9.32 30.76 -6.55
CA LEU A 620 -10.70 31.20 -6.77
C LEU A 620 -11.23 30.77 -8.14
N VAL A 621 -10.40 30.80 -9.18
CA VAL A 621 -10.79 30.39 -10.54
C VAL A 621 -11.34 28.96 -10.53
N GLY A 622 -10.72 28.04 -9.80
CA GLY A 622 -11.19 26.65 -9.68
C GLY A 622 -12.65 26.52 -9.25
N ARG A 623 -13.17 27.46 -8.44
CA ARG A 623 -14.57 27.53 -7.99
C ARG A 623 -15.51 28.08 -9.05
N ILE A 624 -15.03 29.02 -9.87
CA ILE A 624 -15.81 29.65 -10.94
C ILE A 624 -15.87 28.77 -12.18
N ILE A 625 -14.81 28.00 -12.47
CA ILE A 625 -14.78 27.08 -13.62
C ILE A 625 -15.97 26.10 -13.58
N ALA A 626 -16.37 25.63 -12.40
CA ALA A 626 -17.50 24.71 -12.26
C ALA A 626 -18.86 25.32 -12.68
N LEU A 627 -18.93 26.64 -12.83
CA LEU A 627 -20.13 27.38 -13.25
C LEU A 627 -20.15 27.68 -14.74
N LEU A 628 -19.04 27.48 -15.46
CA LEU A 628 -18.95 27.72 -16.90
C LEU A 628 -19.79 26.69 -17.66
N THR A 629 -20.50 27.15 -18.69
CA THR A 629 -21.07 26.24 -19.70
C THR A 629 -19.94 25.61 -20.52
N LYS A 630 -20.20 24.50 -21.22
CA LYS A 630 -19.18 23.85 -22.08
C LYS A 630 -18.54 24.80 -23.09
N SER A 631 -19.34 25.64 -23.74
CA SER A 631 -18.85 26.67 -24.68
C SER A 631 -17.90 27.65 -24.00
N GLN A 632 -18.29 28.19 -22.85
CA GLN A 632 -17.47 29.14 -22.11
C GLN A 632 -16.20 28.50 -21.55
N LEU A 633 -16.26 27.22 -21.19
CA LEU A 633 -15.10 26.43 -20.75
C LEU A 633 -14.09 26.29 -21.89
N ASN A 634 -14.55 26.06 -23.12
CA ASN A 634 -13.70 26.01 -24.30
C ASN A 634 -13.03 27.38 -24.55
N ASP A 635 -13.80 28.47 -24.55
CA ASP A 635 -13.29 29.84 -24.75
C ASP A 635 -12.18 30.20 -23.74
N VAL A 636 -12.39 29.84 -22.48
CA VAL A 636 -11.41 30.04 -21.39
C VAL A 636 -10.17 29.15 -21.57
N SER A 637 -10.33 27.95 -22.11
CA SER A 637 -9.22 27.00 -22.32
C SER A 637 -8.31 27.43 -23.47
N VAL A 638 -8.88 27.93 -24.57
CA VAL A 638 -8.12 28.46 -25.71
C VAL A 638 -7.32 29.70 -25.32
N GLU A 639 -7.94 30.65 -24.61
CA GLU A 639 -7.24 31.86 -24.11
C GLU A 639 -6.09 31.48 -23.16
N LEU A 640 -6.29 30.45 -22.33
CA LEU A 640 -5.26 29.94 -21.42
C LEU A 640 -4.09 29.27 -22.15
N LEU A 641 -4.36 28.47 -23.18
CA LEU A 641 -3.32 27.84 -24.00
C LEU A 641 -2.45 28.90 -24.69
N GLY A 642 -3.07 29.92 -25.29
CA GLY A 642 -2.37 31.06 -25.90
C GLY A 642 -1.53 31.86 -24.89
N ALA A 643 -1.99 31.96 -23.64
CA ALA A 643 -1.23 32.57 -22.57
C ALA A 643 -0.01 31.72 -22.15
N ILE A 644 -0.14 30.40 -22.00
CA ILE A 644 0.97 29.53 -21.57
C ILE A 644 2.21 29.67 -22.46
N ALA A 645 2.02 29.79 -23.78
CA ALA A 645 3.08 29.86 -24.77
C ALA A 645 3.98 31.11 -24.64
N ASN A 646 3.44 32.23 -24.14
CA ASN A 646 4.08 33.55 -24.21
C ASN A 646 4.51 34.13 -22.86
N GLU A 647 4.23 33.45 -21.76
CA GLU A 647 4.40 34.01 -20.41
C GLU A 647 5.71 33.54 -19.73
N ASP A 648 6.16 34.28 -18.72
CA ASP A 648 7.37 33.97 -17.96
C ASP A 648 7.24 32.66 -17.16
N PRO A 649 8.35 32.02 -16.75
CA PRO A 649 8.32 30.74 -16.05
C PRO A 649 7.46 30.72 -14.78
N GLN A 650 7.35 31.84 -14.05
CA GLN A 650 6.55 31.91 -12.83
C GLN A 650 5.06 31.96 -13.14
N SER A 651 4.64 32.75 -14.15
CA SER A 651 3.26 32.74 -14.67
C SER A 651 2.87 31.37 -15.22
N ARG A 652 3.77 30.76 -15.98
CA ARG A 652 3.55 29.50 -16.70
C ARG A 652 3.19 28.34 -15.76
N GLU A 653 3.84 28.25 -14.59
CA GLU A 653 3.53 27.23 -13.56
C GLU A 653 2.03 27.25 -13.19
N PHE A 654 1.47 28.41 -12.85
CA PHE A 654 0.05 28.53 -12.48
C PHE A 654 -0.90 28.26 -13.64
N LEU A 655 -0.54 28.72 -14.84
CA LEU A 655 -1.37 28.59 -16.02
C LEU A 655 -1.43 27.12 -16.48
N CYS A 656 -0.30 26.39 -16.46
CA CYS A 656 -0.26 24.96 -16.77
C CYS A 656 -1.09 24.13 -15.78
N ASP A 657 -0.97 24.40 -14.47
CA ASP A 657 -1.77 23.72 -13.44
C ASP A 657 -3.28 23.97 -13.64
N LEU A 658 -3.66 25.20 -14.02
CA LEU A 658 -5.04 25.59 -14.26
C LEU A 658 -5.59 24.90 -15.51
N TYR A 659 -4.76 24.84 -16.54
CA TYR A 659 -5.08 24.21 -17.81
C TYR A 659 -5.31 22.70 -17.64
N GLY A 660 -4.48 22.02 -16.84
CA GLY A 660 -4.72 20.62 -16.47
C GLY A 660 -6.07 20.40 -15.79
N GLN A 661 -6.51 21.32 -14.91
CA GLN A 661 -7.83 21.25 -14.27
C GLN A 661 -8.99 21.48 -15.25
N LEU A 662 -8.79 22.33 -16.26
CA LEU A 662 -9.76 22.61 -17.31
C LEU A 662 -9.90 21.45 -18.29
N LEU A 663 -8.77 20.91 -18.75
CA LEU A 663 -8.72 19.73 -19.64
C LEU A 663 -9.48 18.55 -19.06
N ALA A 664 -9.36 18.30 -17.76
CA ALA A 664 -10.09 17.22 -17.08
C ALA A 664 -11.63 17.34 -17.16
N ARG A 665 -12.15 18.51 -17.55
CA ARG A 665 -13.60 18.82 -17.62
C ARG A 665 -14.13 18.96 -19.04
N LEU A 666 -13.26 18.99 -20.05
CA LEU A 666 -13.65 19.04 -21.46
C LEU A 666 -14.10 17.67 -21.98
N SER A 667 -14.94 17.65 -23.02
CA SER A 667 -15.31 16.40 -23.69
C SER A 667 -14.12 15.80 -24.44
N SER A 668 -14.20 14.52 -24.85
CA SER A 668 -13.12 13.86 -25.59
C SER A 668 -12.81 14.55 -26.92
N ALA A 669 -13.83 15.01 -27.64
CA ALA A 669 -13.66 15.72 -28.93
C ALA A 669 -12.97 17.09 -28.75
N GLU A 670 -13.38 17.88 -27.75
CA GLU A 670 -12.75 19.18 -27.43
C GLU A 670 -11.30 19.00 -26.95
N ARG A 671 -10.99 17.89 -26.25
CA ARG A 671 -9.62 17.56 -25.86
C ARG A 671 -8.74 17.18 -27.04
N GLU A 672 -9.28 16.44 -28.02
CA GLU A 672 -8.56 16.07 -29.24
C GLU A 672 -8.24 17.31 -30.09
N GLU A 673 -9.22 18.20 -30.30
CA GLU A 673 -9.03 19.45 -31.05
C GLU A 673 -7.91 20.33 -30.46
N ILE A 674 -7.88 20.42 -29.13
CA ILE A 674 -6.88 21.20 -28.40
C ILE A 674 -5.49 20.54 -28.38
N LEU A 675 -5.41 19.21 -28.49
CA LEU A 675 -4.13 18.48 -28.57
C LEU A 675 -3.54 18.47 -29.98
N GLU A 676 -4.36 18.76 -31.00
CA GLU A 676 -3.94 18.93 -32.40
C GLU A 676 -3.38 20.34 -32.69
N GLU A 677 -3.77 21.34 -31.90
CA GLU A 677 -3.20 22.72 -31.91
C GLU A 677 -1.92 22.85 -31.07
#